data_AF-A0A072PWM3-F1
#
_entry.id   AF-A0A072PWM3-F1
#
_cell.length_a   1.000
_cell.length_b   1.000
_cell.length_c   1.000
_cell.angle_alpha   90.00
_cell.angle_beta   90.00
_cell.angle_gamma   90.00
#
_symmetry.space_group_name_H-M   'P 1'
#
loop_
_entity.id
_entity.type
_entity.pdbx_description
1 polymer ?
#
loop_
_entity_poly.entity_id
_entity_poly.type
_entity_poly.pdbx_seq_one_letter_code
_entity_poly.pdbx_strand_id
1 'polypeptide(L)'
;MAPSQLKQLKQSLRDHGVLGPQKSKKQRKSTSKDARKRLQRNAALEGIRERFNPFEVKAPARKEKYEIASAKVSKPSIGRPGVTRGLGEERRRDTLLKEIQSRNKVGGMLDRRFGEDDPNMTPEQKAAERFARQNERKMRKTTMFNLEDDSEEEMVLTHGGRSLEFGNGAQDDFSEDDVSASDEDTDRPSKRLRLDGGEADDNDNEHEDGLPQRKKTKNEVMKEVIAKSKMYKAERQAAKADDDEIRAELDKGMSAFYEALRSHKPPEKKPLPADNPSADPHMDPARAAMLAGKSRKEVEKEYESNLRQLKLDARSKPSVRTKTDEEKAAEEASRLEELERKRIRRMKGEAESSEDERDGELGPDEDIERQEEDDDDDAQAFGLSAPQNAPALKRGLDVEDEDEFVLDDDLIASDSEAEMASEQDADDSDFESQQEDDGDDDFINGLVLPKDTIPHTKQKGNDKKSGSSSLAYTFPCPQTHQEMLEITKDTESTDLPTIVQRIRALYHKGLAEGNQLKLDKFGAVLTEHVAYLADSNVEIPFSVLDSLLRHLHSMAKASPQAIGAAFRQHLDSLSEERPLQLTPGDLIILTGVSTIFPTSDHFHSVVTPSMLTLARYLGQSSVQSLQDLGRGAYCCSLALQFQSFAKRYVPEVITYLVNALFILAPVPLADKDKASLPLHVPIRLPSKSLRIKSSTMVDGPQKVSFRDLVMSQGNSDATSHAIALLNNFIRLCLAATNLWKQKSSCSEILDPLIQALSHITSSPTRLPSQTVSLAKTTLAALESQKATSIDFRRPLLLHNHRALAIKTSIPQFIENYNPDRHYDPDRERAELSKLKAEHRKERKGAMRELRKDASFMAREQLREKKEKDAAYERKYKRLVAEIQGEEGREAKGYERERAKRKGRF
;
A
#
# COMPACT_ATOMS: atom_id res chain seq x y z
N MET A 1 -64.48 17.84 9.87
CA MET A 1 -64.29 18.05 11.32
C MET A 1 -64.15 16.71 12.00
N ALA A 2 -63.16 16.54 12.90
CA ALA A 2 -63.05 15.32 13.71
C ALA A 2 -64.32 15.15 14.57
N PRO A 3 -64.87 13.93 14.73
CA PRO A 3 -66.07 13.72 15.51
C PRO A 3 -65.84 14.07 16.99
N SER A 4 -66.83 14.66 17.66
CA SER A 4 -66.78 14.97 19.10
C SER A 4 -66.41 13.73 19.94
N GLN A 5 -65.65 13.90 21.02
CA GLN A 5 -65.32 12.84 21.98
C GLN A 5 -66.57 12.10 22.48
N LEU A 6 -67.68 12.82 22.72
CA LEU A 6 -68.95 12.19 23.14
C LEU A 6 -69.53 11.27 22.06
N LYS A 7 -69.42 11.67 20.79
CA LYS A 7 -69.90 10.88 19.64
C LYS A 7 -69.04 9.63 19.47
N GLN A 8 -67.72 9.78 19.56
CA GLN A 8 -66.76 8.66 19.52
C GLN A 8 -66.97 7.68 20.68
N LEU A 9 -67.22 8.18 21.90
CA LEU A 9 -67.49 7.35 23.09
C LEU A 9 -68.78 6.55 22.92
N LYS A 10 -69.87 7.20 22.50
CA LYS A 10 -71.16 6.52 22.24
C LYS A 10 -71.06 5.51 21.10
N GLN A 11 -70.19 5.73 20.11
CA GLN A 11 -69.93 4.77 19.04
C GLN A 11 -69.15 3.57 19.56
N SER A 12 -68.02 3.79 20.24
CA SER A 12 -67.21 2.72 20.84
C SER A 12 -67.99 1.88 21.85
N LEU A 13 -68.83 2.48 22.70
CA LEU A 13 -69.70 1.74 23.63
C LEU A 13 -70.79 0.92 22.92
N ARG A 14 -71.24 1.35 21.73
CA ARG A 14 -72.17 0.58 20.89
C ARG A 14 -71.47 -0.59 20.22
N ASP A 15 -70.28 -0.36 19.66
CA ASP A 15 -69.48 -1.38 18.97
C ASP A 15 -69.07 -2.52 19.93
N HIS A 16 -68.75 -2.18 21.19
CA HIS A 16 -68.45 -3.17 22.24
C HIS A 16 -69.70 -3.73 22.96
N GLY A 17 -70.92 -3.40 22.49
CA GLY A 17 -72.17 -3.97 23.00
C GLY A 17 -72.50 -3.60 24.46
N VAL A 18 -71.92 -2.50 24.95
CA VAL A 18 -72.15 -1.96 26.29
C VAL A 18 -73.42 -1.13 26.32
N LEU A 19 -73.57 -0.26 25.30
CA LEU A 19 -74.72 0.61 25.08
C LEU A 19 -75.43 0.14 23.81
N GLY A 20 -76.71 -0.19 23.87
CA GLY A 20 -77.45 -0.73 22.72
C GLY A 20 -78.93 -0.87 23.03
N PRO A 21 -79.77 -1.22 22.03
CA PRO A 21 -81.20 -1.40 22.24
C PRO A 21 -81.48 -2.56 23.20
N GLN A 22 -82.66 -2.53 23.85
CA GLN A 22 -83.06 -3.54 24.83
C GLN A 22 -83.14 -4.93 24.19
N LYS A 23 -82.30 -5.86 24.66
CA LYS A 23 -82.23 -7.23 24.14
C LYS A 23 -83.41 -8.08 24.62
N SER A 24 -83.95 -8.93 23.74
CA SER A 24 -85.07 -9.83 24.07
C SER A 24 -84.67 -10.93 25.07
N LYS A 25 -85.65 -11.55 25.77
CA LYS A 25 -85.39 -12.65 26.73
C LYS A 25 -84.59 -13.81 26.10
N LYS A 26 -84.82 -14.14 24.83
CA LYS A 26 -84.07 -15.17 24.08
C LYS A 26 -82.59 -14.79 23.89
N GLN A 27 -82.31 -13.54 23.52
CA GLN A 27 -80.94 -13.02 23.33
C GLN A 27 -80.15 -12.87 24.65
N ARG A 28 -80.83 -12.63 25.78
CA ARG A 28 -80.19 -12.61 27.11
C ARG A 28 -79.77 -14.01 27.56
N LYS A 29 -80.55 -15.05 27.23
CA LYS A 29 -80.24 -16.45 27.60
C LYS A 29 -79.07 -17.02 26.80
N SER A 30 -78.89 -16.62 25.54
CA SER A 30 -77.72 -17.01 24.73
C SER A 30 -76.42 -16.32 25.17
N THR A 31 -76.49 -15.08 25.64
CA THR A 31 -75.31 -14.30 26.09
C THR A 31 -74.91 -14.56 27.54
N SER A 32 -75.82 -15.11 28.36
CA SER A 32 -75.60 -15.42 29.78
C SER A 32 -74.64 -16.59 30.02
N LYS A 33 -74.40 -17.46 29.03
CA LYS A 33 -73.60 -18.69 29.20
C LYS A 33 -72.09 -18.49 29.01
N ASP A 34 -71.64 -17.32 28.55
CA ASP A 34 -70.23 -17.07 28.21
C ASP A 34 -69.52 -16.15 29.21
N ALA A 35 -68.85 -16.73 30.21
CA ALA A 35 -67.99 -15.97 31.15
C ALA A 35 -66.85 -15.23 30.43
N ARG A 36 -66.32 -15.80 29.33
CA ARG A 36 -65.28 -15.19 28.49
C ARG A 36 -65.70 -13.86 27.85
N LYS A 37 -66.98 -13.73 27.46
CA LYS A 37 -67.52 -12.47 26.89
C LYS A 37 -67.64 -11.36 27.94
N ARG A 38 -67.83 -11.70 29.23
CA ARG A 38 -67.81 -10.72 30.31
C ARG A 38 -66.40 -10.17 30.56
N LEU A 39 -65.39 -11.04 30.55
CA LEU A 39 -63.98 -10.64 30.67
C LEU A 39 -63.53 -9.78 29.48
N GLN A 40 -63.87 -10.17 28.24
CA GLN A 40 -63.59 -9.37 27.05
C GLN A 40 -64.29 -8.01 27.07
N ARG A 41 -65.54 -7.95 27.56
CA ARG A 41 -66.28 -6.70 27.75
C ARG A 41 -65.62 -5.82 28.81
N ASN A 42 -65.15 -6.39 29.92
CA ASN A 42 -64.47 -5.63 30.97
C ASN A 42 -63.12 -5.08 30.47
N ALA A 43 -62.32 -5.90 29.77
CA ALA A 43 -61.06 -5.45 29.16
C ALA A 43 -61.29 -4.37 28.09
N ALA A 44 -62.34 -4.50 27.26
CA ALA A 44 -62.71 -3.47 26.31
C ALA A 44 -63.18 -2.18 27.01
N LEU A 45 -63.96 -2.29 28.08
CA LEU A 45 -64.40 -1.14 28.89
C LEU A 45 -63.22 -0.43 29.56
N GLU A 46 -62.23 -1.16 30.06
CA GLU A 46 -60.98 -0.61 30.58
C GLU A 46 -60.20 0.10 29.49
N GLY A 47 -60.07 -0.49 28.30
CA GLY A 47 -59.46 0.15 27.14
C GLY A 47 -60.18 1.43 26.70
N ILE A 48 -61.51 1.45 26.77
CA ILE A 48 -62.31 2.66 26.51
C ILE A 48 -62.05 3.71 27.60
N ARG A 49 -62.05 3.32 28.87
CA ARG A 49 -61.74 4.23 29.98
C ARG A 49 -60.36 4.88 29.83
N GLU A 50 -59.32 4.11 29.48
CA GLU A 50 -57.98 4.65 29.24
C GLU A 50 -57.93 5.58 28.02
N ARG A 51 -58.58 5.22 26.90
CA ARG A 51 -58.57 6.04 25.68
C ARG A 51 -59.34 7.36 25.84
N PHE A 52 -60.47 7.34 26.53
CA PHE A 52 -61.33 8.52 26.71
C PHE A 52 -60.96 9.37 27.94
N ASN A 53 -59.96 8.96 28.73
CA ASN A 53 -59.36 9.77 29.79
C ASN A 53 -57.94 10.24 29.40
N PRO A 54 -57.79 11.14 28.41
CA PRO A 54 -56.49 11.59 27.94
C PRO A 54 -55.71 12.42 28.96
N PHE A 55 -56.34 12.88 30.05
CA PHE A 55 -55.68 13.69 31.09
C PHE A 55 -54.85 12.87 32.09
N GLU A 56 -55.07 11.55 32.16
CA GLU A 56 -54.23 10.62 32.96
C GLU A 56 -52.89 10.31 32.28
N VAL A 57 -52.80 10.59 30.98
CA VAL A 57 -51.66 10.32 30.12
C VAL A 57 -51.09 11.65 29.61
N LYS A 58 -49.82 11.89 29.88
CA LYS A 58 -49.08 13.00 29.27
C LYS A 58 -48.52 12.53 27.93
N ALA A 59 -49.26 12.79 26.85
CA ALA A 59 -48.74 12.68 25.49
C ALA A 59 -47.76 13.84 25.20
N PRO A 60 -46.76 13.65 24.32
CA PRO A 60 -45.93 14.75 23.85
C PRO A 60 -46.82 15.78 23.13
N ALA A 61 -46.63 17.06 23.45
CA ALA A 61 -47.45 18.15 22.90
C ALA A 61 -47.17 18.42 21.40
N ARG A 62 -46.05 17.91 20.89
CA ARG A 62 -45.66 17.98 19.48
C ARG A 62 -45.48 16.57 18.95
N LYS A 63 -45.71 16.40 17.65
CA LYS A 63 -45.30 15.21 16.92
C LYS A 63 -43.78 15.02 17.03
N GLU A 64 -43.31 13.83 16.66
CA GLU A 64 -41.88 13.55 16.53
C GLU A 64 -41.22 14.63 15.66
N LYS A 65 -40.03 15.10 16.05
CA LYS A 65 -39.35 16.22 15.36
C LYS A 65 -38.80 15.81 13.99
N TYR A 66 -38.34 14.56 13.89
CA TYR A 66 -37.80 13.94 12.70
C TYR A 66 -38.55 12.64 12.48
N GLU A 67 -39.12 12.46 11.29
CA GLU A 67 -39.81 11.23 10.93
C GLU A 67 -38.77 10.17 10.53
N ILE A 68 -38.66 9.10 11.31
CA ILE A 68 -37.76 7.99 11.01
C ILE A 68 -38.61 6.82 10.53
N ALA A 69 -38.45 6.45 9.27
CA ALA A 69 -39.14 5.30 8.69
C ALA A 69 -38.49 3.99 9.16
N SER A 70 -38.88 3.51 10.34
CA SER A 70 -38.47 2.20 10.85
C SER A 70 -39.65 1.22 10.90
N ALA A 71 -39.40 -0.05 10.54
CA ALA A 71 -40.43 -1.10 10.56
C ALA A 71 -41.01 -1.34 11.97
N LYS A 72 -40.24 -1.00 13.01
CA LYS A 72 -40.70 -0.95 14.40
C LYS A 72 -41.10 0.48 14.74
N VAL A 73 -42.37 0.83 14.51
CA VAL A 73 -42.93 2.10 14.97
C VAL A 73 -42.81 2.14 16.50
N SER A 74 -41.79 2.85 17.00
CA SER A 74 -41.61 3.04 18.43
C SER A 74 -42.82 3.83 18.93
N LYS A 75 -43.60 3.24 19.83
CA LYS A 75 -44.77 3.94 20.38
C LYS A 75 -44.24 5.13 21.17
N PRO A 76 -44.80 6.34 20.99
CA PRO A 76 -44.32 7.52 21.69
C PRO A 76 -44.35 7.26 23.20
N SER A 77 -43.27 7.62 23.89
CA SER A 77 -43.15 7.40 25.33
C SER A 77 -44.25 8.20 26.06
N ILE A 78 -45.28 7.49 26.50
CA ILE A 78 -46.42 8.07 27.21
C ILE A 78 -46.11 8.10 28.70
N GLY A 79 -46.07 9.30 29.30
CA GLY A 79 -45.95 9.46 30.75
C GLY A 79 -47.29 9.30 31.45
N ARG A 80 -47.34 8.58 32.58
CA ARG A 80 -48.54 8.48 33.45
C ARG A 80 -48.34 9.29 34.75
N PRO A 81 -48.57 10.62 34.74
CA PRO A 81 -48.31 11.48 35.90
C PRO A 81 -49.15 11.11 37.13
N GLY A 82 -50.41 10.69 36.97
CA GLY A 82 -51.27 10.28 38.08
C GLY A 82 -50.69 9.08 38.84
N VAL A 83 -50.35 8.02 38.09
CA VAL A 83 -49.76 6.79 38.65
C VAL A 83 -48.40 7.06 39.29
N THR A 84 -47.52 7.80 38.62
CA THR A 84 -46.18 8.11 39.16
C THR A 84 -46.22 8.99 40.41
N ARG A 85 -47.17 9.93 40.49
CA ARG A 85 -47.40 10.72 41.72
C ARG A 85 -47.98 9.85 42.84
N GLY A 86 -48.94 8.97 42.53
CA GLY A 86 -49.53 8.04 43.48
C GLY A 86 -48.48 7.10 44.10
N LEU A 87 -47.69 6.42 43.27
CA LEU A 87 -46.58 5.58 43.73
C LEU A 87 -45.54 6.37 44.52
N GLY A 88 -45.27 7.62 44.11
CA GLY A 88 -44.37 8.51 44.84
C GLY A 88 -44.89 8.93 46.22
N GLU A 89 -46.20 9.10 46.38
CA GLU A 89 -46.85 9.37 47.67
C GLU A 89 -46.84 8.12 48.57
N GLU A 90 -47.19 6.97 48.01
CA GLU A 90 -47.18 5.69 48.72
C GLU A 90 -45.80 5.38 49.27
N ARG A 91 -44.75 5.51 48.44
CA ARG A 91 -43.36 5.36 48.89
C ARG A 91 -43.02 6.28 50.06
N ARG A 92 -43.45 7.55 50.04
CA ARG A 92 -43.20 8.51 51.13
C ARG A 92 -43.98 8.17 52.40
N ARG A 93 -45.19 7.63 52.27
CA ARG A 93 -45.94 7.08 53.40
C ARG A 93 -45.26 5.85 53.99
N ASP A 94 -44.64 5.04 53.15
CA ASP A 94 -43.94 3.85 53.59
C ASP A 94 -42.56 4.12 54.20
N THR A 95 -41.88 5.20 53.81
CA THR A 95 -40.57 5.60 54.32
C THR A 95 -40.69 6.78 55.29
N LEU A 96 -40.79 8.01 54.77
CA LEU A 96 -40.73 9.26 55.53
C LEU A 96 -41.78 9.34 56.64
N LEU A 97 -43.02 8.92 56.40
CA LEU A 97 -44.04 8.95 57.45
C LEU A 97 -43.72 7.97 58.58
N LYS A 98 -43.19 6.78 58.26
CA LYS A 98 -42.77 5.80 59.28
C LYS A 98 -41.59 6.34 60.08
N GLU A 99 -40.63 6.99 59.42
CA GLU A 99 -39.49 7.67 60.08
C GLU A 99 -39.93 8.81 61.00
N ILE A 100 -40.90 9.63 60.59
CA ILE A 100 -41.46 10.71 61.43
C ILE A 100 -42.14 10.10 62.67
N GLN A 101 -42.91 9.02 62.49
CA GLN A 101 -43.58 8.32 63.59
C GLN A 101 -42.57 7.64 64.54
N SER A 102 -41.46 7.13 64.01
CA SER A 102 -40.42 6.46 64.80
C SER A 102 -39.32 7.39 65.31
N ARG A 103 -39.37 8.71 65.04
CA ARG A 103 -38.31 9.69 65.39
C ARG A 103 -37.84 9.63 66.84
N ASN A 104 -38.74 9.35 67.78
CA ASN A 104 -38.43 9.29 69.22
C ASN A 104 -38.32 7.84 69.74
N LYS A 105 -38.25 6.84 68.84
CA LYS A 105 -38.15 5.43 69.21
C LYS A 105 -36.67 5.03 69.28
N VAL A 106 -36.22 4.64 70.47
CA VAL A 106 -34.87 4.13 70.69
C VAL A 106 -34.93 2.60 70.77
N GLY A 107 -34.13 1.92 69.95
CA GLY A 107 -34.10 0.45 69.83
C GLY A 107 -35.10 -0.12 68.80
N GLY A 108 -34.72 -1.24 68.19
CA GLY A 108 -35.50 -1.97 67.19
C GLY A 108 -35.21 -3.47 67.28
N MET A 109 -36.14 -4.30 66.80
CA MET A 109 -35.89 -5.73 66.69
C MET A 109 -34.89 -5.96 65.55
N LEU A 110 -33.66 -6.34 65.90
CA LEU A 110 -32.66 -6.80 64.95
C LEU A 110 -32.97 -8.26 64.61
N ASP A 111 -33.71 -8.46 63.52
CA ASP A 111 -34.12 -9.79 63.09
C ASP A 111 -32.99 -10.51 62.35
N ARG A 112 -32.13 -11.19 63.12
CA ARG A 112 -31.00 -11.97 62.58
C ARG A 112 -31.43 -13.30 61.95
N ARG A 113 -32.73 -13.54 61.72
CA ARG A 113 -33.20 -14.74 61.02
C ARG A 113 -32.72 -14.71 59.57
N PHE A 114 -32.18 -15.82 59.11
CA PHE A 114 -31.61 -15.94 57.77
C PHE A 114 -32.63 -15.50 56.70
N GLY A 115 -32.18 -14.62 55.80
CA GLY A 115 -32.96 -14.06 54.69
C GLY A 115 -34.15 -13.17 55.08
N GLU A 116 -34.36 -12.78 56.36
CA GLU A 116 -35.46 -11.84 56.70
C GLU A 116 -35.22 -10.46 56.06
N ASP A 117 -33.98 -9.98 56.07
CA ASP A 117 -33.59 -8.66 55.52
C ASP A 117 -33.44 -8.63 53.99
N ASP A 118 -33.39 -9.79 53.31
CA ASP A 118 -33.26 -9.84 51.85
C ASP A 118 -34.63 -9.69 51.15
N PRO A 119 -34.85 -8.63 50.33
CA PRO A 119 -36.11 -8.38 49.66
C PRO A 119 -36.36 -9.29 48.44
N ASN A 120 -35.33 -10.00 47.96
CA ASN A 120 -35.42 -10.86 46.77
C ASN A 120 -35.96 -12.28 47.05
N MET A 121 -36.04 -12.68 48.31
CA MET A 121 -36.50 -14.02 48.70
C MET A 121 -38.00 -14.03 49.03
N THR A 122 -38.74 -14.98 48.47
CA THR A 122 -40.18 -15.10 48.78
C THR A 122 -40.38 -15.64 50.21
N PRO A 123 -41.54 -15.39 50.86
CA PRO A 123 -41.81 -15.89 52.21
C PRO A 123 -41.65 -17.41 52.35
N GLU A 124 -41.93 -18.14 51.28
CA GLU A 124 -41.76 -19.60 51.20
C GLU A 124 -40.29 -20.00 51.10
N GLN A 125 -39.48 -19.29 50.31
CA GLN A 125 -38.05 -19.51 50.22
C GLN A 125 -37.33 -19.19 51.54
N LYS A 126 -37.72 -18.11 52.22
CA LYS A 126 -37.21 -17.76 53.56
C LYS A 126 -37.51 -18.86 54.58
N ALA A 127 -38.70 -19.46 54.53
CA ALA A 127 -39.07 -20.57 55.42
C ALA A 127 -38.30 -21.87 55.09
N ALA A 128 -38.10 -22.16 53.80
CA ALA A 128 -37.37 -23.33 53.33
C ALA A 128 -35.88 -23.28 53.72
N GLU A 129 -35.21 -22.14 53.56
CA GLU A 129 -33.81 -21.98 53.98
C GLU A 129 -33.64 -22.05 55.50
N ARG A 130 -34.59 -21.51 56.26
CA ARG A 130 -34.62 -21.65 57.73
C ARG A 130 -34.74 -23.10 58.14
N PHE A 131 -35.59 -23.86 57.44
CA PHE A 131 -35.78 -25.28 57.67
C PHE A 131 -34.53 -26.10 57.31
N ALA A 132 -33.88 -25.79 56.18
CA ALA A 132 -32.64 -26.40 55.75
C ALA A 132 -31.51 -26.18 56.79
N ARG A 133 -31.27 -24.93 57.19
CA ARG A 133 -30.26 -24.58 58.19
C ARG A 133 -30.57 -25.15 59.58
N GLN A 134 -31.85 -25.31 59.92
CA GLN A 134 -32.29 -25.98 61.15
C GLN A 134 -32.01 -27.48 61.10
N ASN A 135 -32.20 -28.14 59.95
CA ASN A 135 -31.85 -29.55 59.75
C ASN A 135 -30.33 -29.76 59.78
N GLU A 136 -29.53 -28.89 59.18
CA GLU A 136 -28.06 -28.94 59.26
C GLU A 136 -27.55 -28.87 60.71
N ARG A 137 -28.11 -27.95 61.52
CA ARG A 137 -27.78 -27.86 62.96
C ARG A 137 -28.22 -29.09 63.76
N LYS A 138 -29.28 -29.79 63.34
CA LYS A 138 -29.71 -31.06 63.96
C LYS A 138 -28.80 -32.22 63.57
N MET A 139 -28.39 -32.31 62.30
CA MET A 139 -27.46 -33.33 61.82
C MET A 139 -26.07 -33.20 62.45
N ARG A 140 -25.63 -31.97 62.76
CA ARG A 140 -24.39 -31.72 63.54
C ARG A 140 -24.45 -32.16 65.02
N LYS A 141 -25.64 -32.39 65.59
CA LYS A 141 -25.77 -32.90 66.98
C LYS A 141 -25.84 -34.42 67.05
N THR A 142 -26.29 -35.09 65.99
CA THR A 142 -26.32 -36.56 65.91
C THR A 142 -24.97 -37.16 65.53
N THR A 143 -24.10 -36.37 64.91
CA THR A 143 -22.73 -36.76 64.52
C THR A 143 -21.71 -36.71 65.66
N MET A 144 -22.06 -36.16 66.83
CA MET A 144 -21.18 -36.10 68.02
C MET A 144 -21.09 -37.41 68.84
N PHE A 145 -21.81 -38.47 68.47
CA PHE A 145 -21.79 -39.77 69.17
C PHE A 145 -21.39 -40.95 68.27
N ASN A 146 -20.93 -40.70 67.04
CA ASN A 146 -20.41 -41.74 66.16
C ASN A 146 -18.88 -41.80 66.30
N LEU A 147 -18.39 -42.73 67.12
CA LEU A 147 -16.98 -42.95 67.49
C LEU A 147 -16.23 -43.87 66.50
N GLU A 148 -16.62 -43.86 65.23
CA GLU A 148 -16.09 -44.80 64.21
C GLU A 148 -15.44 -44.11 62.99
N ASP A 149 -15.13 -42.82 63.06
CA ASP A 149 -14.42 -42.14 61.96
C ASP A 149 -13.28 -41.26 62.49
N ASP A 150 -12.24 -41.94 63.00
CA ASP A 150 -10.90 -41.36 63.16
C ASP A 150 -10.18 -41.43 61.80
N SER A 151 -10.28 -40.36 61.00
CA SER A 151 -9.23 -40.02 60.04
C SER A 151 -9.22 -38.51 59.75
N GLU A 152 -8.28 -37.84 60.41
CA GLU A 152 -7.52 -36.67 59.96
C GLU A 152 -8.31 -35.52 59.30
N GLU A 153 -8.89 -34.64 60.11
CA GLU A 153 -9.06 -33.24 59.72
C GLU A 153 -9.05 -32.30 60.95
N GLU A 154 -8.37 -31.17 60.77
CA GLU A 154 -7.89 -30.21 61.75
C GLU A 154 -8.92 -29.76 62.81
N MET A 155 -8.57 -29.96 64.09
CA MET A 155 -9.21 -29.25 65.19
C MET A 155 -8.86 -27.75 65.14
N VAL A 156 -9.76 -26.95 64.55
CA VAL A 156 -9.67 -25.48 64.57
C VAL A 156 -9.84 -24.96 66.01
N LEU A 157 -8.74 -24.48 66.59
CA LEU A 157 -8.69 -23.85 67.91
C LEU A 157 -9.39 -22.48 67.88
N THR A 158 -10.54 -22.35 68.55
CA THR A 158 -11.32 -21.09 68.63
C THR A 158 -11.41 -20.61 70.08
N HIS A 159 -11.06 -19.35 70.35
CA HIS A 159 -11.37 -18.68 71.61
C HIS A 159 -12.47 -17.64 71.37
N GLY A 160 -13.64 -17.82 71.99
CA GLY A 160 -14.73 -16.85 71.92
C GLY A 160 -15.51 -16.79 70.59
N GLY A 161 -15.39 -17.81 69.73
CA GLY A 161 -16.22 -17.94 68.52
C GLY A 161 -15.69 -17.24 67.26
N ARG A 162 -14.39 -16.93 67.18
CA ARG A 162 -13.68 -16.62 65.93
C ARG A 162 -12.49 -17.57 65.76
N SER A 163 -12.27 -18.06 64.55
CA SER A 163 -11.05 -18.79 64.16
C SER A 163 -9.85 -17.83 64.18
N LEU A 164 -8.74 -18.28 64.77
CA LEU A 164 -7.44 -17.62 64.70
C LEU A 164 -6.81 -18.02 63.37
N GLU A 165 -7.01 -17.20 62.35
CA GLU A 165 -6.24 -17.27 61.09
C GLU A 165 -5.07 -16.30 61.22
N PHE A 166 -3.85 -16.83 61.05
CA PHE A 166 -2.60 -16.07 61.17
C PHE A 166 -2.50 -15.03 60.06
N GLY A 167 -2.41 -13.75 60.45
CA GLY A 167 -2.24 -12.64 59.52
C GLY A 167 -0.79 -12.33 59.19
N ASN A 168 -0.61 -11.96 57.91
CA ASN A 168 0.41 -11.09 57.29
C ASN A 168 1.79 -11.67 56.93
N GLY A 169 2.00 -11.87 55.62
CA GLY A 169 3.36 -11.91 55.06
C GLY A 169 3.59 -12.46 53.65
N ALA A 170 2.57 -12.85 52.88
CA ALA A 170 2.75 -13.23 51.47
C ALA A 170 1.64 -12.60 50.63
N GLN A 171 2.02 -11.55 49.92
CA GLN A 171 1.21 -10.88 48.92
C GLN A 171 1.23 -11.79 47.68
N ASP A 172 0.10 -12.43 47.41
CA ASP A 172 -0.13 -13.22 46.20
C ASP A 172 -0.58 -12.23 45.11
N ASP A 173 0.34 -11.85 44.22
CA ASP A 173 0.18 -10.82 43.17
C ASP A 173 -0.69 -11.29 41.98
N PHE A 174 -1.77 -12.03 42.25
CA PHE A 174 -2.75 -12.42 41.23
C PHE A 174 -4.11 -11.77 41.50
N SER A 175 -4.17 -10.45 41.30
CA SER A 175 -5.42 -9.68 41.33
C SER A 175 -6.16 -9.78 39.98
N GLU A 176 -7.09 -10.74 39.89
CA GLU A 176 -8.09 -10.83 38.83
C GLU A 176 -9.30 -9.92 39.14
N ASP A 177 -9.10 -8.60 39.28
CA ASP A 177 -10.24 -7.66 39.45
C ASP A 177 -9.91 -6.18 39.07
N ASP A 178 -9.26 -5.95 37.93
CA ASP A 178 -9.20 -4.60 37.33
C ASP A 178 -9.51 -4.60 35.83
N VAL A 179 -10.67 -5.16 35.48
CA VAL A 179 -11.37 -4.82 34.23
C VAL A 179 -12.80 -4.44 34.57
N SER A 180 -12.99 -3.16 34.92
CA SER A 180 -14.31 -2.54 35.01
C SER A 180 -14.94 -2.45 33.61
N ALA A 181 -15.50 -3.57 33.13
CA ALA A 181 -16.45 -3.56 32.04
C ALA A 181 -17.76 -2.96 32.58
N SER A 182 -18.03 -1.72 32.19
CA SER A 182 -19.33 -1.08 32.35
C SER A 182 -20.37 -1.85 31.54
N ASP A 183 -21.09 -2.76 32.19
CA ASP A 183 -22.30 -3.38 31.64
C ASP A 183 -23.45 -3.17 32.64
N GLU A 184 -23.95 -1.95 32.63
CA GLU A 184 -25.22 -1.59 33.26
C GLU A 184 -26.33 -1.86 32.23
N ASP A 185 -26.89 -3.07 32.19
CA ASP A 185 -28.15 -3.29 31.49
C ASP A 185 -29.09 -4.29 32.17
N THR A 186 -29.97 -3.71 32.99
CA THR A 186 -31.41 -3.96 33.08
C THR A 186 -31.95 -5.38 32.85
N ASP A 187 -32.06 -6.13 33.95
CA ASP A 187 -32.98 -7.27 34.06
C ASP A 187 -34.45 -6.84 33.87
N ARG A 188 -35.04 -7.27 32.74
CA ARG A 188 -36.50 -7.36 32.57
C ARG A 188 -36.90 -8.83 32.41
N PRO A 189 -37.94 -9.30 33.13
CA PRO A 189 -38.34 -10.70 33.06
C PRO A 189 -39.17 -10.93 31.79
N SER A 190 -38.65 -11.71 30.84
CA SER A 190 -39.45 -12.15 29.70
C SER A 190 -40.11 -13.50 30.00
N LYS A 191 -41.43 -13.47 29.92
CA LYS A 191 -42.35 -14.58 30.14
C LYS A 191 -42.07 -15.72 29.17
N ARG A 192 -42.11 -16.93 29.73
CA ARG A 192 -42.48 -18.20 29.08
C ARG A 192 -43.63 -17.99 28.08
N LEU A 193 -43.40 -18.35 26.83
CA LEU A 193 -44.46 -18.80 25.92
C LEU A 193 -44.03 -20.14 25.32
N ARG A 194 -44.92 -21.13 25.47
CA ARG A 194 -44.79 -22.49 24.95
C ARG A 194 -45.20 -22.55 23.47
N LEU A 195 -44.60 -23.54 22.79
CA LEU A 195 -45.14 -24.37 21.71
C LEU A 195 -45.18 -23.76 20.30
N ASP A 196 -44.37 -24.28 19.38
CA ASP A 196 -44.85 -25.19 18.32
C ASP A 196 -43.68 -25.93 17.64
N GLY A 197 -43.93 -27.15 17.18
CA GLY A 197 -42.94 -28.11 16.71
C GLY A 197 -42.50 -27.94 15.25
N GLY A 198 -41.46 -28.69 14.91
CA GLY A 198 -40.96 -28.82 13.54
C GLY A 198 -39.56 -29.43 13.54
N GLU A 199 -39.49 -30.75 13.64
CA GLU A 199 -38.37 -31.51 13.08
C GLU A 199 -38.29 -31.20 11.58
N ALA A 200 -37.15 -30.69 11.13
CA ALA A 200 -36.71 -30.79 9.75
C ALA A 200 -35.18 -30.72 9.76
N ASP A 201 -34.61 -31.88 9.46
CA ASP A 201 -33.35 -32.10 8.78
C ASP A 201 -33.06 -31.01 7.73
N ASP A 202 -31.83 -30.49 7.71
CA ASP A 202 -31.10 -30.26 6.47
C ASP A 202 -29.63 -29.93 6.76
N ASN A 203 -28.79 -30.80 6.20
CA ASN A 203 -27.39 -30.56 5.87
C ASN A 203 -27.25 -29.39 4.89
N ASP A 204 -26.01 -28.93 4.75
CA ASP A 204 -25.46 -28.04 3.71
C ASP A 204 -25.65 -26.53 3.92
N ASN A 205 -24.56 -25.82 4.20
CA ASN A 205 -23.77 -25.21 3.11
C ASN A 205 -22.59 -24.36 3.61
N GLU A 206 -21.46 -24.63 2.95
CA GLU A 206 -20.60 -23.71 2.19
C GLU A 206 -20.77 -22.19 2.37
N HIS A 207 -19.60 -21.55 2.33
CA HIS A 207 -19.36 -20.11 2.24
C HIS A 207 -20.28 -19.38 1.26
N GLU A 208 -20.99 -18.37 1.76
CA GLU A 208 -21.62 -17.34 0.94
C GLU A 208 -21.28 -15.96 1.51
N ASP A 209 -20.31 -15.29 0.87
CA ASP A 209 -19.91 -13.92 1.14
C ASP A 209 -20.97 -12.94 0.63
N GLY A 210 -21.54 -12.11 1.51
CA GLY A 210 -22.44 -11.03 1.09
C GLY A 210 -23.45 -10.49 2.11
N LEU A 211 -23.58 -11.09 3.29
CA LEU A 211 -24.39 -10.54 4.39
C LEU A 211 -23.46 -10.01 5.50
N PRO A 212 -23.81 -8.89 6.17
CA PRO A 212 -22.98 -8.36 7.25
C PRO A 212 -22.76 -9.44 8.30
N GLN A 213 -21.48 -9.77 8.54
CA GLN A 213 -21.07 -10.82 9.47
C GLN A 213 -21.83 -10.67 10.78
N ARG A 214 -22.58 -11.71 11.16
CA ARG A 214 -23.26 -11.75 12.45
C ARG A 214 -22.19 -11.60 13.54
N LYS A 215 -22.34 -10.60 14.41
CA LYS A 215 -21.48 -10.49 15.61
C LYS A 215 -21.50 -11.83 16.34
N LYS A 216 -20.33 -12.46 16.48
CA LYS A 216 -20.18 -13.76 17.14
C LYS A 216 -20.85 -13.70 18.52
N THR A 217 -21.60 -14.74 18.86
CA THR A 217 -22.27 -14.77 20.17
C THR A 217 -21.23 -14.92 21.28
N LYS A 218 -21.52 -14.40 22.50
CA LYS A 218 -20.63 -14.61 23.67
C LYS A 218 -20.32 -16.10 23.88
N ASN A 219 -21.23 -17.00 23.53
CA ASN A 219 -21.00 -18.44 23.58
C ASN A 219 -19.96 -18.91 22.55
N GLU A 220 -20.01 -18.42 21.32
CA GLU A 220 -18.99 -18.70 20.29
C GLU A 220 -17.62 -18.15 20.71
N VAL A 221 -17.57 -16.90 21.20
CA VAL A 221 -16.34 -16.28 21.70
C VAL A 221 -15.79 -17.05 22.91
N MET A 222 -16.63 -17.41 23.88
CA MET A 222 -16.19 -18.20 25.04
C MET A 222 -15.74 -19.60 24.64
N LYS A 223 -16.36 -20.23 23.65
CA LYS A 223 -15.90 -21.51 23.10
C LYS A 223 -14.55 -21.37 22.41
N GLU A 224 -14.33 -20.32 21.64
CA GLU A 224 -13.04 -20.03 21.02
C GLU A 224 -11.95 -19.76 22.08
N VAL A 225 -12.26 -18.98 23.12
CA VAL A 225 -11.34 -18.70 24.23
C VAL A 225 -11.07 -19.96 25.07
N ILE A 226 -12.08 -20.79 25.35
CA ILE A 226 -11.90 -22.07 26.07
C ILE A 226 -11.11 -23.07 25.22
N ALA A 227 -11.33 -23.13 23.90
CA ALA A 227 -10.59 -23.98 23.00
C ALA A 227 -9.11 -23.54 22.93
N LYS A 228 -8.86 -22.24 22.74
CA LYS A 228 -7.51 -21.67 22.73
C LYS A 228 -6.79 -21.88 24.07
N SER A 229 -7.45 -21.58 25.19
CA SER A 229 -6.85 -21.79 26.53
C SER A 229 -6.58 -23.27 26.83
N LYS A 230 -7.44 -24.20 26.39
CA LYS A 230 -7.18 -25.64 26.49
C LYS A 230 -6.03 -26.10 25.59
N MET A 231 -5.94 -25.57 24.38
CA MET A 231 -4.83 -25.83 23.45
C MET A 231 -3.50 -25.36 24.05
N TYR A 232 -3.41 -24.10 24.50
CA TYR A 232 -2.20 -23.57 25.16
C TYR A 232 -1.87 -24.25 26.50
N LYS A 233 -2.85 -24.87 27.17
CA LYS A 233 -2.60 -25.68 28.37
C LYS A 233 -2.07 -27.07 28.01
N ALA A 234 -2.61 -27.70 26.98
CA ALA A 234 -2.16 -29.00 26.48
C ALA A 234 -0.74 -28.89 25.89
N GLU A 235 -0.45 -27.82 25.16
CA GLU A 235 0.88 -27.54 24.60
C GLU A 235 1.93 -27.34 25.70
N ARG A 236 1.61 -26.59 26.76
CA ARG A 236 2.48 -26.47 27.95
C ARG A 236 2.67 -27.79 28.69
N GLN A 237 1.67 -28.67 28.70
CA GLN A 237 1.79 -30.00 29.30
C GLN A 237 2.63 -30.95 28.44
N ALA A 238 2.48 -30.90 27.12
CA ALA A 238 3.29 -31.65 26.17
C ALA A 238 4.75 -31.24 26.25
N ALA A 239 5.06 -29.94 26.18
CA ALA A 239 6.42 -29.43 26.33
C ALA A 239 7.06 -29.88 27.66
N LYS A 240 6.31 -29.86 28.77
CA LYS A 240 6.80 -30.36 30.05
C LYS A 240 7.03 -31.88 30.06
N ALA A 241 6.19 -32.65 29.38
CA ALA A 241 6.34 -34.10 29.27
C ALA A 241 7.57 -34.45 28.42
N ASP A 242 7.80 -33.75 27.32
CA ASP A 242 8.98 -33.91 26.47
C ASP A 242 10.26 -33.57 27.27
N ASP A 243 10.25 -32.49 28.05
CA ASP A 243 11.36 -32.13 28.94
C ASP A 243 11.66 -33.22 29.99
N ASP A 244 10.62 -33.82 30.59
CA ASP A 244 10.77 -34.87 31.60
C ASP A 244 11.19 -36.21 30.98
N GLU A 245 10.76 -36.51 29.75
CA GLU A 245 11.22 -37.67 28.98
C GLU A 245 12.70 -37.54 28.61
N ILE A 246 13.13 -36.37 28.13
CA ILE A 246 14.55 -36.06 27.86
C ILE A 246 15.39 -36.20 29.15
N ARG A 247 14.90 -35.70 30.30
CA ARG A 247 15.57 -35.92 31.60
C ARG A 247 15.72 -37.41 31.93
N ALA A 248 14.66 -38.20 31.74
CA ALA A 248 14.68 -39.62 32.03
C ALA A 248 15.61 -40.41 31.08
N GLU A 249 15.69 -40.02 29.81
CA GLU A 249 16.64 -40.59 28.84
C GLU A 249 18.09 -40.27 29.20
N LEU A 250 18.38 -39.02 29.58
CA LEU A 250 19.70 -38.61 30.06
C LEU A 250 20.11 -39.41 31.31
N ASP A 251 19.24 -39.53 32.32
CA ASP A 251 19.54 -40.30 33.53
C ASP A 251 19.76 -41.80 33.26
N LYS A 252 18.99 -42.40 32.34
CA LYS A 252 19.23 -43.78 31.89
C LYS A 252 20.59 -43.91 31.19
N GLY A 253 20.91 -42.95 30.32
CA GLY A 253 22.18 -42.87 29.59
C GLY A 253 23.40 -42.61 30.48
N MET A 254 23.23 -41.98 31.65
CA MET A 254 24.32 -41.70 32.57
C MET A 254 24.97 -42.97 33.14
N SER A 255 24.19 -44.02 33.38
CA SER A 255 24.72 -45.32 33.82
C SER A 255 25.65 -45.94 32.76
N ALA A 256 25.21 -45.95 31.49
CA ALA A 256 25.99 -46.41 30.35
C ALA A 256 27.21 -45.52 30.07
N PHE A 257 27.09 -44.20 30.28
CA PHE A 257 28.20 -43.26 30.17
C PHE A 257 29.27 -43.52 31.23
N TYR A 258 28.88 -43.71 32.51
CA TYR A 258 29.82 -44.06 33.57
C TYR A 258 30.45 -45.46 33.38
N GLU A 259 29.73 -46.39 32.76
CA GLU A 259 30.23 -47.72 32.44
C GLU A 259 31.20 -47.70 31.24
N ALA A 260 30.93 -46.88 30.22
CA ALA A 260 31.82 -46.64 29.07
C ALA A 260 33.11 -45.90 29.48
N LEU A 261 33.03 -44.98 30.44
CA LEU A 261 34.20 -44.26 30.96
C LEU A 261 35.10 -45.14 31.86
N ARG A 262 34.53 -46.18 32.49
CA ARG A 262 35.25 -47.09 33.43
C ARG A 262 35.74 -48.39 32.79
N SER A 263 35.38 -48.68 31.54
CA SER A 263 35.72 -49.95 30.87
C SER A 263 36.53 -49.76 29.58
N HIS A 264 37.76 -49.25 29.68
CA HIS A 264 38.77 -49.52 28.65
C HIS A 264 39.26 -50.98 28.73
N LYS A 265 38.52 -51.89 28.09
CA LYS A 265 39.02 -53.17 27.58
C LYS A 265 38.52 -53.34 26.14
N PRO A 266 39.37 -53.54 25.14
CA PRO A 266 38.93 -53.68 23.76
C PRO A 266 38.17 -55.00 23.60
N PRO A 267 36.88 -55.02 23.23
CA PRO A 267 36.17 -56.26 23.06
C PRO A 267 36.42 -56.87 21.68
N GLU A 268 36.73 -58.17 21.72
CA GLU A 268 36.91 -59.09 20.62
C GLU A 268 35.64 -59.25 19.77
N LYS A 269 35.80 -59.41 18.46
CA LYS A 269 34.73 -59.76 17.52
C LYS A 269 34.13 -61.13 17.87
N LYS A 270 32.84 -61.17 18.25
CA LYS A 270 32.00 -62.38 18.15
C LYS A 270 30.60 -62.04 17.59
N PRO A 271 30.01 -62.95 16.79
CA PRO A 271 28.97 -62.65 15.80
C PRO A 271 27.57 -62.57 16.39
N LEU A 272 26.72 -61.75 15.78
CA LEU A 272 25.29 -61.67 16.06
C LEU A 272 24.55 -62.96 15.60
N PRO A 273 23.58 -63.47 16.39
CA PRO A 273 22.70 -64.57 15.99
C PRO A 273 21.77 -64.17 14.84
N ALA A 274 21.42 -65.14 13.99
CA ALA A 274 20.48 -64.98 12.90
C ALA A 274 19.04 -64.85 13.43
N ASP A 275 18.42 -63.70 13.17
CA ASP A 275 16.97 -63.53 13.34
C ASP A 275 16.23 -64.01 12.07
N ASN A 276 15.31 -64.93 12.30
CA ASN A 276 14.38 -65.47 11.30
C ASN A 276 13.45 -64.36 10.77
N PRO A 277 13.11 -64.38 9.46
CA PRO A 277 12.21 -63.40 8.87
C PRO A 277 10.77 -63.90 8.95
N SER A 278 9.92 -63.21 9.70
CA SER A 278 8.48 -63.38 9.53
C SER A 278 7.71 -62.08 9.75
N ALA A 279 7.21 -61.58 8.61
CA ALA A 279 5.99 -60.79 8.39
C ALA A 279 5.98 -59.30 8.76
N ASP A 280 6.10 -58.44 7.74
CA ASP A 280 5.03 -57.54 7.21
C ASP A 280 5.61 -56.64 6.09
N PRO A 281 4.80 -55.90 5.29
CA PRO A 281 3.71 -56.28 4.39
C PRO A 281 3.97 -55.89 2.91
N HIS A 282 3.25 -56.53 1.98
CA HIS A 282 3.08 -56.25 0.53
C HIS A 282 4.13 -55.36 -0.19
N MET A 283 5.17 -55.98 -0.74
CA MET A 283 6.04 -55.38 -1.78
C MET A 283 5.53 -55.77 -3.17
N ASP A 284 5.53 -54.84 -4.13
CA ASP A 284 5.15 -55.12 -5.52
C ASP A 284 5.95 -56.31 -6.09
N PRO A 285 5.31 -57.24 -6.84
CA PRO A 285 5.96 -58.46 -7.32
C PRO A 285 7.16 -58.17 -8.24
N ALA A 286 7.15 -57.05 -8.97
CA ALA A 286 8.29 -56.61 -9.78
C ALA A 286 9.50 -56.16 -8.92
N ARG A 287 9.23 -55.54 -7.77
CA ARG A 287 10.26 -55.10 -6.82
C ARG A 287 10.81 -56.29 -6.02
N ALA A 288 9.95 -57.26 -5.69
CA ALA A 288 10.34 -58.53 -5.07
C ALA A 288 11.22 -59.39 -6.00
N ALA A 289 10.93 -59.42 -7.31
CA ALA A 289 11.74 -60.13 -8.30
C ALA A 289 13.14 -59.50 -8.49
N MET A 290 13.27 -58.18 -8.39
CA MET A 290 14.56 -57.47 -8.43
C MET A 290 15.38 -57.64 -7.14
N LEU A 291 14.72 -57.91 -6.00
CA LEU A 291 15.35 -58.24 -4.72
C LEU A 291 15.67 -59.74 -4.54
N ALA A 292 15.15 -60.60 -5.40
CA ALA A 292 15.35 -62.05 -5.31
C ALA A 292 16.81 -62.42 -5.66
N GLY A 293 17.64 -62.58 -4.62
CA GLY A 293 19.02 -63.08 -4.74
C GLY A 293 20.11 -62.15 -4.20
N LYS A 294 19.77 -60.95 -3.72
CA LYS A 294 20.72 -60.03 -3.06
C LYS A 294 20.28 -59.75 -1.62
N SER A 295 21.23 -59.60 -0.70
CA SER A 295 20.89 -59.25 0.69
C SER A 295 20.30 -57.83 0.75
N ARG A 296 19.37 -57.58 1.68
CA ARG A 296 18.74 -56.25 1.85
C ARG A 296 19.77 -55.11 1.98
N LYS A 297 20.90 -55.38 2.63
CA LYS A 297 22.03 -54.45 2.78
C LYS A 297 22.77 -54.17 1.48
N GLU A 298 22.86 -55.14 0.57
CA GLU A 298 23.46 -54.94 -0.75
C GLU A 298 22.52 -54.16 -1.66
N VAL A 299 21.20 -54.41 -1.57
CA VAL A 299 20.18 -53.66 -2.31
C VAL A 299 20.12 -52.20 -1.85
N GLU A 300 20.19 -51.96 -0.54
CA GLU A 300 20.30 -50.60 0.03
C GLU A 300 21.60 -49.92 -0.39
N LYS A 301 22.74 -50.63 -0.40
CA LYS A 301 24.02 -50.09 -0.91
C LYS A 301 24.01 -49.80 -2.40
N GLU A 302 23.42 -50.65 -3.22
CA GLU A 302 23.26 -50.43 -4.67
C GLU A 302 22.30 -49.27 -4.94
N TYR A 303 21.23 -49.16 -4.15
CA TYR A 303 20.32 -48.03 -4.21
C TYR A 303 21.01 -46.73 -3.80
N GLU A 304 21.77 -46.71 -2.69
CA GLU A 304 22.58 -45.58 -2.26
C GLU A 304 23.68 -45.22 -3.26
N SER A 305 24.34 -46.20 -3.87
CA SER A 305 25.34 -45.96 -4.91
C SER A 305 24.72 -45.38 -6.17
N ASN A 306 23.54 -45.88 -6.57
CA ASN A 306 22.80 -45.35 -7.73
C ASN A 306 22.24 -43.96 -7.44
N LEU A 307 21.82 -43.68 -6.21
CA LEU A 307 21.31 -42.37 -5.80
C LEU A 307 22.45 -41.35 -5.66
N ARG A 308 23.64 -41.78 -5.20
CA ARG A 308 24.88 -40.99 -5.28
C ARG A 308 25.32 -40.76 -6.72
N GLN A 309 25.25 -41.76 -7.59
CA GLN A 309 25.54 -41.61 -9.01
C GLN A 309 24.54 -40.67 -9.70
N LEU A 310 23.25 -40.75 -9.39
CA LEU A 310 22.22 -39.83 -9.88
C LEU A 310 22.39 -38.40 -9.35
N LYS A 311 22.85 -38.24 -8.10
CA LYS A 311 23.23 -36.93 -7.55
C LYS A 311 24.46 -36.34 -8.25
N LEU A 312 25.39 -37.20 -8.70
CA LEU A 312 26.58 -36.78 -9.45
C LEU A 312 26.31 -36.57 -10.95
N ASP A 313 25.35 -37.29 -11.54
CA ASP A 313 24.90 -37.20 -12.93
C ASP A 313 23.63 -36.34 -13.08
N ALA A 314 23.48 -35.33 -12.23
CA ALA A 314 22.39 -34.36 -12.31
C ALA A 314 22.56 -33.51 -13.59
N ARG A 315 22.07 -34.03 -14.72
CA ARG A 315 21.92 -33.26 -15.96
C ARG A 315 20.96 -32.10 -15.70
N SER A 316 21.29 -30.92 -16.26
CA SER A 316 20.43 -29.74 -16.21
C SER A 316 19.03 -30.10 -16.73
N LYS A 317 18.01 -29.91 -15.90
CA LYS A 317 16.61 -30.07 -16.31
C LYS A 317 16.21 -28.85 -17.15
N PRO A 318 15.53 -29.03 -18.30
CA PRO A 318 14.96 -27.91 -19.04
C PRO A 318 13.96 -27.17 -18.14
N SER A 319 14.23 -25.91 -17.82
CA SER A 319 13.37 -25.06 -16.99
C SER A 319 12.17 -24.51 -17.78
N VAL A 320 12.28 -24.44 -19.11
CA VAL A 320 11.29 -23.79 -19.98
C VAL A 320 10.64 -24.79 -20.93
N ARG A 321 9.31 -24.68 -21.07
CA ARG A 321 8.52 -25.42 -22.07
C ARG A 321 9.02 -25.10 -23.48
N THR A 322 9.15 -26.11 -24.34
CA THR A 322 9.41 -25.90 -25.77
C THR A 322 8.21 -25.20 -26.43
N LYS A 323 8.37 -23.92 -26.76
CA LYS A 323 7.37 -23.11 -27.47
C LYS A 323 7.32 -23.48 -28.95
N THR A 324 6.15 -23.38 -29.57
CA THR A 324 6.00 -23.55 -31.03
C THR A 324 6.58 -22.35 -31.77
N ASP A 325 6.90 -22.49 -33.06
CA ASP A 325 7.43 -21.38 -33.85
C ASP A 325 6.41 -20.24 -34.01
N GLU A 326 5.11 -20.56 -34.02
CA GLU A 326 4.03 -19.56 -34.03
C GLU A 326 3.95 -18.80 -32.70
N GLU A 327 4.10 -19.48 -31.55
CA GLU A 327 4.14 -18.83 -30.24
C GLU A 327 5.36 -17.91 -30.10
N LYS A 328 6.54 -18.34 -30.56
CA LYS A 328 7.75 -17.49 -30.58
C LYS A 328 7.56 -16.27 -31.46
N ALA A 329 7.01 -16.44 -32.66
CA ALA A 329 6.73 -15.32 -33.55
C ALA A 329 5.71 -14.34 -32.96
N ALA A 330 4.71 -14.83 -32.23
CA ALA A 330 3.72 -14.00 -31.55
C ALA A 330 4.34 -13.22 -30.37
N GLU A 331 5.20 -13.85 -29.58
CA GLU A 331 5.93 -13.20 -28.48
C GLU A 331 6.94 -12.15 -28.99
N GLU A 332 7.64 -12.45 -30.08
CA GLU A 332 8.52 -11.47 -30.74
C GLU A 332 7.72 -10.30 -31.29
N ALA A 333 6.54 -10.55 -31.87
CA ALA A 333 5.65 -9.49 -32.35
C ALA A 333 5.15 -8.61 -31.20
N SER A 334 4.70 -9.19 -30.08
CA SER A 334 4.27 -8.42 -28.91
C SER A 334 5.43 -7.62 -28.30
N ARG A 335 6.62 -8.23 -28.19
CA ARG A 335 7.84 -7.55 -27.73
C ARG A 335 8.18 -6.36 -28.63
N LEU A 336 8.10 -6.50 -29.95
CA LEU A 336 8.36 -5.39 -30.88
C LEU A 336 7.30 -4.28 -30.78
N GLU A 337 6.03 -4.63 -30.60
CA GLU A 337 4.97 -3.64 -30.36
C GLU A 337 5.18 -2.85 -29.07
N GLU A 338 5.54 -3.54 -27.98
CA GLU A 338 5.84 -2.92 -26.70
C GLU A 338 7.06 -1.99 -26.80
N LEU A 339 8.12 -2.43 -27.47
CA LEU A 339 9.31 -1.60 -27.70
C LEU A 339 8.98 -0.35 -28.53
N GLU A 340 8.13 -0.45 -29.56
CA GLU A 340 7.70 0.71 -30.34
C GLU A 340 6.79 1.64 -29.50
N ARG A 341 5.91 1.11 -28.64
CA ARG A 341 5.12 1.91 -27.69
C ARG A 341 6.03 2.65 -26.69
N LYS A 342 6.99 1.95 -26.06
CA LYS A 342 7.98 2.53 -25.14
C LYS A 342 8.81 3.60 -25.83
N ARG A 343 9.18 3.37 -27.08
CA ARG A 343 9.90 4.36 -27.91
C ARG A 343 9.05 5.61 -28.19
N ILE A 344 7.78 5.46 -28.59
CA ILE A 344 6.88 6.60 -28.83
C ILE A 344 6.67 7.40 -27.53
N ARG A 345 6.52 6.71 -26.39
CA ARG A 345 6.42 7.33 -25.05
C ARG A 345 7.64 8.19 -24.74
N ARG A 346 8.85 7.63 -24.90
CA ARG A 346 10.12 8.35 -24.75
C ARG A 346 10.28 9.52 -25.73
N MET A 347 9.81 9.37 -26.98
CA MET A 347 9.85 10.44 -27.98
C MET A 347 8.98 11.63 -27.58
N LYS A 348 7.83 11.39 -26.95
CA LYS A 348 6.93 12.43 -26.44
C LYS A 348 7.43 13.08 -25.15
N GLY A 349 8.32 12.41 -24.41
CA GLY A 349 8.79 12.86 -23.09
C GLY A 349 7.77 12.61 -21.98
N GLU A 350 6.86 11.65 -22.17
CA GLU A 350 5.96 11.20 -21.11
C GLU A 350 6.78 10.42 -20.08
N ALA A 351 6.66 10.76 -18.79
CA ALA A 351 7.38 10.06 -17.72
C ALA A 351 7.12 8.55 -17.78
N GLU A 352 8.16 7.76 -17.56
CA GLU A 352 8.05 6.32 -17.28
C GLU A 352 7.38 6.16 -15.91
N SER A 353 6.06 6.41 -15.85
CA SER A 353 5.21 5.86 -14.79
C SER A 353 5.44 4.35 -14.85
N SER A 354 5.97 3.85 -13.72
CA SER A 354 6.25 2.45 -13.44
C SER A 354 5.05 1.63 -13.85
N GLU A 355 5.29 0.44 -14.38
CA GLU A 355 4.27 -0.44 -14.97
C GLU A 355 3.16 -0.86 -13.96
N ASP A 356 3.23 -0.42 -12.70
CA ASP A 356 2.22 -0.62 -11.64
C ASP A 356 0.97 0.29 -11.72
N GLU A 357 0.92 1.27 -12.62
CA GLU A 357 -0.24 2.19 -12.72
C GLU A 357 -1.21 1.88 -13.88
N ARG A 358 -1.38 0.62 -14.32
CA ARG A 358 -2.47 0.25 -15.26
C ARG A 358 -3.09 -1.11 -14.99
N ASP A 359 -4.05 -1.14 -14.07
CA ASP A 359 -5.35 -1.80 -14.25
C ASP A 359 -6.40 -1.20 -13.28
N GLY A 360 -6.55 0.14 -13.35
CA GLY A 360 -7.67 0.86 -12.77
C GLY A 360 -8.26 1.78 -13.83
N GLU A 361 -9.54 1.62 -14.17
CA GLU A 361 -10.30 2.65 -14.84
C GLU A 361 -10.25 3.93 -13.99
N LEU A 362 -9.30 4.82 -14.31
CA LEU A 362 -9.21 6.14 -13.71
C LEU A 362 -10.39 6.97 -14.19
N GLY A 363 -11.37 7.11 -13.30
CA GLY A 363 -12.44 8.10 -13.39
C GLY A 363 -11.89 9.54 -13.35
N PRO A 364 -12.70 10.56 -13.68
CA PRO A 364 -12.22 11.90 -14.03
C PRO A 364 -11.65 12.76 -12.88
N ASP A 365 -11.36 12.19 -11.71
CA ASP A 365 -11.26 12.96 -10.46
C ASP A 365 -9.91 12.86 -9.71
N GLU A 366 -8.86 12.23 -10.26
CA GLU A 366 -7.55 12.07 -9.58
C GLU A 366 -6.39 12.93 -10.15
N ASP A 367 -6.69 14.06 -10.79
CA ASP A 367 -5.68 14.98 -11.34
C ASP A 367 -5.23 16.10 -10.36
N ILE A 368 -5.58 16.06 -9.07
CA ILE A 368 -5.44 17.25 -8.18
C ILE A 368 -4.32 17.17 -7.12
N GLU A 369 -3.73 16.01 -6.81
CA GLU A 369 -2.80 15.91 -5.66
C GLU A 369 -1.29 15.96 -5.98
N ARG A 370 -0.88 16.31 -7.21
CA ARG A 370 0.56 16.49 -7.58
C ARG A 370 0.92 17.92 -8.01
N GLN A 371 0.30 18.95 -7.43
CA GLN A 371 0.61 20.36 -7.71
C GLN A 371 0.68 21.23 -6.44
N GLU A 372 1.51 20.90 -5.45
CA GLU A 372 1.80 21.85 -4.36
C GLU A 372 3.27 21.92 -3.89
N GLU A 373 4.28 21.45 -4.64
CA GLU A 373 5.70 21.60 -4.22
C GLU A 373 6.71 21.89 -5.35
N ASP A 374 6.44 22.82 -6.28
CA ASP A 374 7.49 23.39 -7.14
C ASP A 374 7.12 24.83 -7.55
N ASP A 375 7.13 25.75 -6.58
CA ASP A 375 7.22 27.20 -6.84
C ASP A 375 8.71 27.60 -6.89
N ASP A 376 9.38 27.28 -8.00
CA ASP A 376 10.65 27.91 -8.35
C ASP A 376 10.37 29.37 -8.77
N ASP A 377 10.74 30.30 -7.89
CA ASP A 377 10.56 31.75 -8.01
C ASP A 377 11.41 32.34 -9.16
N ASP A 378 10.81 32.44 -10.35
CA ASP A 378 11.35 33.07 -11.58
C ASP A 378 11.85 34.53 -11.39
N ALA A 379 11.58 35.17 -10.24
CA ALA A 379 12.00 36.54 -9.97
C ALA A 379 13.52 36.69 -9.67
N GLN A 380 14.24 35.61 -9.33
CA GLN A 380 15.69 35.67 -9.08
C GLN A 380 16.50 35.98 -10.34
N ALA A 381 16.01 35.63 -11.53
CA ALA A 381 16.68 35.88 -12.81
C ALA A 381 16.73 37.37 -13.21
N PHE A 382 15.97 38.25 -12.53
CA PHE A 382 15.85 39.67 -12.88
C PHE A 382 16.44 40.64 -11.84
N GLY A 383 17.16 40.16 -10.83
CA GLY A 383 17.96 41.00 -9.93
C GLY A 383 17.17 41.84 -8.91
N LEU A 384 15.93 41.46 -8.58
CA LEU A 384 15.11 42.10 -7.56
C LEU A 384 15.02 41.23 -6.30
N SER A 385 16.07 41.19 -5.48
CA SER A 385 16.05 40.48 -4.19
C SER A 385 15.36 41.29 -3.11
N ALA A 386 14.33 40.74 -2.46
CA ALA A 386 13.80 41.28 -1.21
C ALA A 386 14.81 41.09 -0.06
N PRO A 387 14.92 42.05 0.89
CA PRO A 387 15.93 41.98 1.95
C PRO A 387 15.57 40.92 3.00
N GLN A 388 16.52 40.01 3.25
CA GLN A 388 16.50 39.07 4.36
C GLN A 388 16.70 39.81 5.68
N ASN A 389 15.68 39.82 6.54
CA ASN A 389 15.85 40.15 7.95
C ASN A 389 16.14 38.87 8.74
N ALA A 390 17.29 38.86 9.40
CA ALA A 390 17.78 37.81 10.29
C ALA A 390 17.32 38.06 11.76
N PRO A 391 17.83 37.34 12.79
CA PRO A 391 17.05 36.46 13.66
C PRO A 391 16.86 37.02 15.09
N ALA A 392 15.88 36.51 15.84
CA ALA A 392 15.70 36.86 17.26
C ALA A 392 15.88 35.65 18.19
N LEU A 393 16.75 35.87 19.17
CA LEU A 393 17.20 35.02 20.28
C LEU A 393 16.13 34.68 21.34
N LYS A 394 16.29 33.48 21.94
CA LYS A 394 16.24 33.06 23.37
C LYS A 394 15.17 33.63 24.35
N ARG A 395 14.43 32.68 24.96
CA ARG A 395 14.10 32.55 26.41
C ARG A 395 13.47 31.15 26.59
N GLY A 396 13.90 30.17 27.38
CA GLY A 396 14.73 30.12 28.60
C GLY A 396 13.81 29.95 29.83
N LEU A 397 13.59 28.69 30.27
CA LEU A 397 13.07 28.17 31.57
C LEU A 397 12.92 26.63 31.40
N ASP A 398 13.87 25.78 31.78
CA ASP A 398 14.23 25.28 33.13
C ASP A 398 13.17 24.36 33.75
N VAL A 399 13.35 23.03 33.62
CA VAL A 399 13.18 21.99 34.65
C VAL A 399 14.02 20.77 34.23
N GLU A 400 15.18 20.60 34.87
CA GLU A 400 15.95 19.35 34.95
C GLU A 400 15.32 18.46 36.02
N ASP A 401 15.03 17.19 35.71
CA ASP A 401 14.96 16.13 36.70
C ASP A 401 15.87 15.00 36.19
N GLU A 402 17.05 14.92 36.80
CA GLU A 402 17.98 13.81 36.76
C GLU A 402 17.41 12.65 37.58
N ASP A 403 17.46 11.43 37.06
CA ASP A 403 17.71 10.17 37.79
C ASP A 403 17.36 8.97 36.87
N GLU A 404 18.31 8.44 36.10
CA GLU A 404 18.33 6.98 35.91
C GLU A 404 19.74 6.41 35.76
N PHE A 405 20.02 5.56 36.74
CA PHE A 405 21.16 4.74 37.06
C PHE A 405 22.00 4.14 35.92
N VAL A 406 23.30 4.22 36.16
CA VAL A 406 24.41 3.43 35.60
C VAL A 406 24.28 1.95 35.98
N LEU A 407 24.63 1.05 35.05
CA LEU A 407 25.41 -0.17 35.33
C LEU A 407 26.15 -0.59 34.05
N ASP A 408 27.41 -0.20 33.97
CA ASP A 408 28.44 -0.84 33.14
C ASP A 408 28.79 -2.22 33.73
N ASP A 409 29.11 -3.19 32.87
CA ASP A 409 30.41 -3.91 32.86
C ASP A 409 30.32 -5.23 32.06
N ASP A 410 30.82 -5.15 30.82
CA ASP A 410 31.95 -5.95 30.32
C ASP A 410 32.02 -7.46 30.69
N LEU A 411 31.77 -8.37 29.74
CA LEU A 411 32.24 -9.78 29.79
C LEU A 411 32.20 -10.50 28.41
N ILE A 412 33.26 -10.26 27.62
CA ILE A 412 34.10 -11.19 26.80
C ILE A 412 33.51 -12.55 26.34
N ALA A 413 33.62 -12.79 25.02
CA ALA A 413 34.04 -14.03 24.28
C ALA A 413 33.12 -14.28 23.07
N SER A 414 33.56 -14.06 21.82
CA SER A 414 34.42 -14.93 21.00
C SER A 414 33.89 -16.34 20.76
N ASP A 415 33.42 -16.54 19.52
CA ASP A 415 33.65 -17.71 18.65
C ASP A 415 32.61 -18.85 18.55
N SER A 416 32.46 -19.29 17.30
CA SER A 416 31.92 -20.56 16.76
C SER A 416 30.39 -20.81 16.65
N GLU A 417 29.95 -20.78 15.39
CA GLU A 417 29.02 -21.69 14.69
C GLU A 417 28.02 -22.55 15.49
N ALA A 418 26.73 -22.30 15.25
CA ALA A 418 25.73 -23.35 15.11
C ALA A 418 24.57 -22.86 14.22
N GLU A 419 24.54 -23.33 12.97
CA GLU A 419 23.35 -23.32 12.12
C GLU A 419 22.24 -24.16 12.80
N MET A 420 21.10 -23.53 13.11
CA MET A 420 19.81 -24.22 13.21
C MET A 420 18.76 -23.31 12.59
N ALA A 421 18.24 -23.77 11.46
CA ALA A 421 17.15 -23.17 10.72
C ALA A 421 15.85 -23.13 11.52
N SER A 422 15.10 -22.03 11.40
CA SER A 422 13.65 -22.05 11.44
C SER A 422 13.10 -20.91 10.60
N GLU A 423 12.51 -21.29 9.47
CA GLU A 423 11.71 -20.50 8.55
C GLU A 423 10.62 -19.72 9.31
N GLN A 424 10.51 -18.43 9.04
CA GLN A 424 9.28 -17.68 9.28
C GLN A 424 9.11 -16.69 8.13
N ASP A 425 8.02 -16.90 7.41
CA ASP A 425 7.54 -16.19 6.23
C ASP A 425 7.76 -14.67 6.28
N ALA A 426 8.67 -14.19 5.45
CA ALA A 426 8.63 -12.84 4.91
C ALA A 426 8.13 -12.97 3.46
N ASP A 427 6.96 -12.40 3.24
CA ASP A 427 6.30 -12.21 1.95
C ASP A 427 7.21 -11.33 1.07
N ASP A 428 8.20 -11.98 0.45
CA ASP A 428 9.11 -11.38 -0.51
C ASP A 428 8.36 -11.38 -1.84
N SER A 429 7.95 -10.19 -2.28
CA SER A 429 7.46 -9.96 -3.62
C SER A 429 8.55 -10.40 -4.59
N ASP A 430 8.42 -11.64 -5.06
CA ASP A 430 9.27 -12.28 -6.05
C ASP A 430 9.17 -11.45 -7.33
N PHE A 431 10.04 -10.44 -7.43
CA PHE A 431 10.48 -9.93 -8.71
C PHE A 431 11.19 -11.12 -9.35
N GLU A 432 10.41 -11.94 -10.07
CA GLU A 432 10.96 -12.83 -11.07
C GLU A 432 11.76 -11.95 -12.03
N SER A 433 13.05 -11.79 -11.74
CA SER A 433 14.03 -11.51 -12.75
C SER A 433 14.05 -12.76 -13.62
N GLN A 434 13.08 -12.84 -14.53
CA GLN A 434 13.25 -13.58 -15.76
C GLN A 434 14.60 -13.13 -16.28
N GLN A 435 15.60 -14.00 -16.15
CA GLN A 435 16.72 -13.96 -17.06
C GLN A 435 16.07 -14.18 -18.43
N GLU A 436 15.64 -13.08 -19.06
CA GLU A 436 15.63 -13.01 -20.51
C GLU A 436 17.02 -13.49 -20.88
N ASP A 437 17.07 -14.73 -21.36
CA ASP A 437 18.15 -15.23 -22.19
C ASP A 437 18.23 -14.21 -23.33
N ASP A 438 19.07 -13.19 -23.12
CA ASP A 438 19.34 -12.13 -24.08
C ASP A 438 19.81 -12.86 -25.33
N GLY A 439 18.90 -13.10 -26.26
CA GLY A 439 19.07 -13.89 -27.48
C GLY A 439 20.08 -13.32 -28.48
N ASP A 440 21.13 -12.68 -27.99
CA ASP A 440 22.27 -12.10 -28.68
C ASP A 440 23.62 -12.62 -28.15
N ASP A 441 23.63 -13.67 -27.33
CA ASP A 441 24.83 -14.49 -27.13
C ASP A 441 25.26 -15.23 -28.41
N ASP A 442 24.49 -15.12 -29.50
CA ASP A 442 24.84 -15.59 -30.85
C ASP A 442 26.19 -15.10 -31.36
N PHE A 443 26.67 -13.94 -30.89
CA PHE A 443 28.02 -13.48 -31.23
C PHE A 443 29.11 -14.28 -30.50
N ILE A 444 28.83 -14.83 -29.32
CA ILE A 444 29.77 -15.65 -28.53
C ILE A 444 29.60 -17.14 -28.86
N ASN A 445 28.39 -17.59 -29.22
CA ASN A 445 27.98 -18.98 -29.41
C ASN A 445 28.72 -19.76 -30.52
N GLY A 446 29.49 -19.08 -31.38
CA GLY A 446 30.35 -19.73 -32.38
C GLY A 446 31.64 -20.37 -31.84
N LEU A 447 31.97 -20.18 -30.55
CA LEU A 447 33.18 -20.71 -29.91
C LEU A 447 32.84 -21.82 -28.90
N VAL A 448 32.93 -23.07 -29.34
CA VAL A 448 32.97 -24.22 -28.42
C VAL A 448 34.33 -24.20 -27.71
N LEU A 449 34.36 -23.71 -26.47
CA LEU A 449 35.47 -23.95 -25.54
C LEU A 449 35.49 -25.45 -25.18
N PRO A 450 36.60 -26.19 -25.37
CA PRO A 450 36.74 -27.51 -24.78
C PRO A 450 36.62 -27.39 -23.26
N LYS A 451 35.61 -28.06 -22.69
CA LYS A 451 35.59 -28.29 -21.24
C LYS A 451 36.81 -29.12 -20.89
N ASP A 452 37.57 -28.62 -19.92
CA ASP A 452 38.75 -29.19 -19.25
C ASP A 452 40.10 -28.61 -19.67
N THR A 453 40.52 -27.56 -18.97
CA THR A 453 41.85 -27.44 -18.32
C THR A 453 41.94 -26.09 -17.62
N ILE A 454 41.77 -26.09 -16.29
CA ILE A 454 42.25 -25.02 -15.42
C ILE A 454 43.79 -25.02 -15.53
N PRO A 455 44.47 -23.94 -15.97
CA PRO A 455 45.93 -23.91 -15.90
C PRO A 455 46.33 -23.47 -14.50
N HIS A 456 46.90 -24.41 -13.74
CA HIS A 456 47.77 -24.07 -12.63
C HIS A 456 48.93 -23.20 -13.13
N THR A 457 49.13 -22.09 -12.44
CA THR A 457 50.29 -21.21 -12.50
C THR A 457 51.61 -21.97 -12.45
N LYS A 458 52.37 -22.00 -13.57
CA LYS A 458 53.84 -22.21 -13.55
C LYS A 458 54.58 -21.44 -14.66
N GLN A 459 55.45 -20.55 -14.16
CA GLN A 459 56.82 -20.21 -14.58
C GLN A 459 57.16 -19.74 -16.00
N LYS A 460 57.98 -18.67 -15.99
CA LYS A 460 58.79 -18.12 -17.09
C LYS A 460 59.51 -19.18 -17.90
N GLY A 461 59.36 -19.09 -19.23
CA GLY A 461 60.23 -19.71 -20.22
C GLY A 461 60.21 -18.85 -21.49
N ASN A 462 61.38 -18.37 -21.87
CA ASN A 462 61.61 -17.55 -23.05
C ASN A 462 61.76 -18.48 -24.26
N ASP A 463 61.01 -18.28 -25.34
CA ASP A 463 61.47 -18.70 -26.67
C ASP A 463 60.80 -17.94 -27.82
N LYS A 464 61.64 -17.56 -28.78
CA LYS A 464 61.33 -16.84 -30.03
C LYS A 464 61.44 -17.81 -31.20
N LYS A 465 60.37 -17.96 -32.01
CA LYS A 465 60.30 -17.67 -33.48
C LYS A 465 59.23 -18.46 -34.25
N SER A 466 58.32 -17.68 -34.85
CA SER A 466 57.78 -17.69 -36.23
C SER A 466 57.26 -18.97 -36.91
N GLY A 467 55.99 -18.90 -37.36
CA GLY A 467 55.65 -19.26 -38.75
C GLY A 467 54.40 -20.12 -39.02
N SER A 468 53.19 -19.70 -38.60
CA SER A 468 51.93 -19.82 -39.38
C SER A 468 50.70 -19.46 -38.51
N SER A 469 50.11 -18.29 -38.75
CA SER A 469 48.69 -17.91 -38.53
C SER A 469 47.85 -18.69 -37.49
N SER A 470 48.28 -18.80 -36.24
CA SER A 470 47.41 -19.24 -35.14
C SER A 470 47.36 -18.17 -34.07
N LEU A 471 46.29 -17.37 -34.10
CA LEU A 471 45.97 -16.40 -33.05
C LEU A 471 45.93 -17.11 -31.70
N ALA A 472 46.55 -16.51 -30.68
CA ALA A 472 46.55 -17.02 -29.32
C ALA A 472 45.13 -17.33 -28.83
N TYR A 473 44.94 -18.50 -28.21
CA TYR A 473 43.61 -18.96 -27.79
C TYR A 473 43.10 -18.18 -26.57
N THR A 474 43.99 -17.77 -25.67
CA THR A 474 43.68 -17.00 -24.46
C THR A 474 44.32 -15.63 -24.49
N PHE A 475 43.56 -14.62 -24.08
CA PHE A 475 44.02 -13.23 -23.95
C PHE A 475 43.67 -12.70 -22.55
N PRO A 476 44.56 -11.92 -21.92
CA PRO A 476 44.19 -11.16 -20.72
C PRO A 476 43.18 -10.05 -21.11
N CYS A 477 42.23 -9.73 -20.22
CA CYS A 477 41.27 -8.65 -20.46
C CYS A 477 41.97 -7.29 -20.25
N PRO A 478 42.15 -6.47 -21.31
CA PRO A 478 42.88 -5.22 -21.19
C PRO A 478 42.08 -4.20 -20.39
N GLN A 479 42.72 -3.59 -19.41
CA GLN A 479 42.14 -2.57 -18.53
C GLN A 479 42.47 -1.15 -19.00
N THR A 480 43.49 -1.00 -19.84
CA THR A 480 43.92 0.28 -20.41
C THR A 480 44.11 0.17 -21.93
N HIS A 481 44.00 1.29 -22.64
CA HIS A 481 44.23 1.32 -24.09
C HIS A 481 45.66 0.89 -24.47
N GLN A 482 46.66 1.16 -23.62
CA GLN A 482 48.04 0.73 -23.86
C GLN A 482 48.18 -0.80 -23.84
N GLU A 483 47.52 -1.48 -22.91
CA GLU A 483 47.47 -2.95 -22.86
C GLU A 483 46.77 -3.53 -24.10
N MET A 484 45.71 -2.88 -24.59
CA MET A 484 45.02 -3.29 -25.82
C MET A 484 45.93 -3.17 -27.05
N LEU A 485 46.73 -2.09 -27.13
CA LEU A 485 47.74 -1.94 -28.18
C LEU A 485 48.84 -3.00 -28.07
N GLU A 486 49.27 -3.38 -26.86
CA GLU A 486 50.25 -4.45 -26.67
C GLU A 486 49.76 -5.81 -27.17
N ILE A 487 48.49 -6.13 -26.92
CA ILE A 487 47.87 -7.37 -27.42
C ILE A 487 47.75 -7.37 -28.95
N THR A 488 47.54 -6.20 -29.56
CA THR A 488 47.27 -6.07 -31.00
C THR A 488 48.49 -5.74 -31.87
N LYS A 489 49.66 -5.47 -31.27
CA LYS A 489 50.91 -5.10 -31.99
C LYS A 489 51.36 -6.11 -33.05
N ASP A 490 51.19 -7.40 -32.79
CA ASP A 490 51.72 -8.50 -33.62
C ASP A 490 50.61 -9.20 -34.46
N THR A 491 49.38 -8.69 -34.45
CA THR A 491 48.21 -9.31 -35.08
C THR A 491 47.72 -8.53 -36.30
N GLU A 492 47.18 -9.23 -37.30
CA GLU A 492 46.55 -8.59 -38.46
C GLU A 492 45.24 -7.89 -38.04
N SER A 493 44.95 -6.72 -38.63
CA SER A 493 43.75 -5.93 -38.30
C SER A 493 42.43 -6.65 -38.60
N THR A 494 42.45 -7.65 -39.47
CA THR A 494 41.29 -8.50 -39.81
C THR A 494 40.90 -9.45 -38.68
N ASP A 495 41.85 -9.77 -37.79
CA ASP A 495 41.67 -10.75 -36.73
C ASP A 495 41.17 -10.12 -35.42
N LEU A 496 41.20 -8.79 -35.34
CA LEU A 496 40.80 -8.00 -34.17
C LEU A 496 39.38 -8.34 -33.64
N PRO A 497 38.35 -8.54 -34.49
CA PRO A 497 37.02 -8.94 -34.03
C PRO A 497 37.05 -10.29 -33.30
N THR A 498 37.85 -11.24 -33.80
CA THR A 498 37.98 -12.57 -33.17
C THR A 498 38.71 -12.50 -31.83
N ILE A 499 39.66 -11.57 -31.68
CA ILE A 499 40.34 -11.31 -30.40
C ILE A 499 39.34 -10.77 -29.38
N VAL A 500 38.54 -9.77 -29.76
CA VAL A 500 37.48 -9.20 -28.90
C VAL A 500 36.45 -10.27 -28.54
N GLN A 501 36.04 -11.10 -29.48
CA GLN A 501 35.14 -12.24 -29.24
C GLN A 501 35.72 -13.22 -28.22
N ARG A 502 37.01 -13.60 -28.33
CA ARG A 502 37.69 -14.49 -27.37
C ARG A 502 37.81 -13.86 -25.99
N ILE A 503 38.16 -12.58 -25.90
CA ILE A 503 38.21 -11.86 -24.61
C ILE A 503 36.81 -11.86 -23.95
N ARG A 504 35.75 -11.55 -24.70
CA ARG A 504 34.37 -11.58 -24.18
C ARG A 504 33.95 -12.97 -23.71
N ALA A 505 34.32 -14.02 -24.45
CA ALA A 505 34.03 -15.41 -24.08
C ALA A 505 34.76 -15.83 -22.79
N LEU A 506 36.04 -15.47 -22.65
CA LEU A 506 36.87 -15.83 -21.48
C LEU A 506 36.44 -15.11 -20.19
N TYR A 507 35.93 -13.88 -20.31
CA TYR A 507 35.51 -13.05 -19.18
C TYR A 507 33.99 -12.92 -19.10
N HIS A 508 33.23 -13.90 -19.59
CA HIS A 508 31.78 -13.90 -19.46
C HIS A 508 31.34 -13.80 -17.99
N LYS A 509 30.24 -13.07 -17.74
CA LYS A 509 29.72 -12.78 -16.40
C LYS A 509 29.42 -14.04 -15.57
N GLY A 510 28.99 -15.12 -16.23
CA GLY A 510 28.66 -16.40 -15.57
C GLY A 510 29.84 -17.31 -15.26
N LEU A 511 31.09 -16.96 -15.64
CA LEU A 511 32.26 -17.82 -15.40
C LEU A 511 32.93 -17.58 -14.05
N ALA A 512 33.07 -16.32 -13.62
CA ALA A 512 33.71 -15.96 -12.35
C ALA A 512 33.21 -14.60 -11.83
N GLU A 513 33.13 -14.48 -10.51
CA GLU A 513 32.80 -13.23 -9.83
C GLU A 513 33.86 -12.14 -10.13
N GLY A 514 33.42 -10.92 -10.40
CA GLY A 514 34.29 -9.79 -10.76
C GLY A 514 34.67 -9.69 -12.25
N ASN A 515 34.27 -10.65 -13.09
CA ASN A 515 34.47 -10.55 -14.55
C ASN A 515 33.66 -9.42 -15.19
N GLN A 516 32.46 -9.13 -14.68
CA GLN A 516 31.62 -8.03 -15.17
C GLN A 516 32.36 -6.67 -15.09
N LEU A 517 32.99 -6.36 -13.96
CA LEU A 517 33.76 -5.12 -13.78
C LEU A 517 34.94 -5.01 -14.76
N LYS A 518 35.57 -6.14 -15.11
CA LYS A 518 36.64 -6.18 -16.11
C LYS A 518 36.09 -5.93 -17.51
N LEU A 519 34.93 -6.51 -17.84
CA LEU A 519 34.23 -6.28 -19.11
C LEU A 519 33.74 -4.84 -19.25
N ASP A 520 33.28 -4.20 -18.17
CA ASP A 520 32.84 -2.81 -18.18
C ASP A 520 34.00 -1.86 -18.52
N LYS A 521 35.16 -2.05 -17.88
CA LYS A 521 36.40 -1.31 -18.21
C LYS A 521 36.90 -1.63 -19.62
N PHE A 522 36.80 -2.88 -20.04
CA PHE A 522 37.13 -3.27 -21.41
C PHE A 522 36.23 -2.60 -22.45
N GLY A 523 34.94 -2.41 -22.14
CA GLY A 523 34.01 -1.66 -23.00
C GLY A 523 34.46 -0.22 -23.21
N ALA A 524 34.94 0.45 -22.16
CA ALA A 524 35.52 1.79 -22.27
C ALA A 524 36.79 1.79 -23.14
N VAL A 525 37.73 0.87 -22.88
CA VAL A 525 38.97 0.72 -23.65
C VAL A 525 38.68 0.41 -25.13
N LEU A 526 37.68 -0.43 -25.41
CA LEU A 526 37.28 -0.76 -26.77
C LEU A 526 36.68 0.46 -27.49
N THR A 527 35.94 1.31 -26.78
CA THR A 527 35.40 2.57 -27.33
C THR A 527 36.54 3.52 -27.73
N GLU A 528 37.56 3.69 -26.87
CA GLU A 528 38.78 4.46 -27.20
C GLU A 528 39.55 3.83 -28.36
N HIS A 529 39.66 2.49 -28.39
CA HIS A 529 40.38 1.78 -29.42
C HIS A 529 39.71 1.91 -30.80
N VAL A 530 38.38 1.88 -30.87
CA VAL A 530 37.64 2.11 -32.12
C VAL A 530 37.93 3.52 -32.67
N ALA A 531 37.94 4.53 -31.82
CA ALA A 531 38.32 5.89 -32.21
C ALA A 531 39.77 5.96 -32.71
N TYR A 532 40.71 5.33 -31.98
CA TYR A 532 42.11 5.27 -32.36
C TYR A 532 42.36 4.57 -33.71
N LEU A 533 41.71 3.43 -33.95
CA LEU A 533 41.83 2.68 -35.20
C LEU A 533 41.42 3.54 -36.40
N ALA A 534 40.32 4.28 -36.24
CA ALA A 534 39.82 5.19 -37.25
C ALA A 534 40.75 6.38 -37.54
N ASP A 535 41.49 6.85 -36.54
CA ASP A 535 42.45 7.96 -36.70
C ASP A 535 43.82 7.51 -37.20
N SER A 536 44.13 6.22 -37.04
CA SER A 536 45.39 5.65 -37.51
C SER A 536 45.47 5.64 -39.04
N ASN A 537 46.65 5.94 -39.60
CA ASN A 537 46.90 5.91 -41.05
C ASN A 537 46.97 4.48 -41.65
N VAL A 538 46.57 3.46 -40.87
CA VAL A 538 46.58 2.05 -41.30
C VAL A 538 45.29 1.77 -42.07
N GLU A 539 45.38 1.07 -43.20
CA GLU A 539 44.21 0.74 -44.01
C GLU A 539 43.37 -0.35 -43.33
N ILE A 540 42.41 0.06 -42.51
CA ILE A 540 41.52 -0.87 -41.83
C ILE A 540 40.24 -1.07 -42.65
N PRO A 541 39.80 -2.33 -42.89
CA PRO A 541 38.51 -2.61 -43.52
C PRO A 541 37.34 -2.13 -42.67
N PHE A 542 36.33 -1.48 -43.28
CA PHE A 542 35.12 -1.03 -42.56
C PHE A 542 34.34 -2.18 -41.92
N SER A 543 34.47 -3.41 -42.42
CA SER A 543 33.87 -4.61 -41.82
C SER A 543 34.38 -4.87 -40.40
N VAL A 544 35.65 -4.56 -40.14
CA VAL A 544 36.25 -4.68 -38.80
C VAL A 544 35.61 -3.65 -37.86
N LEU A 545 35.55 -2.38 -38.25
CA LEU A 545 34.93 -1.33 -37.43
C LEU A 545 33.45 -1.59 -37.14
N ASP A 546 32.67 -2.06 -38.13
CA ASP A 546 31.27 -2.47 -37.92
C ASP A 546 31.17 -3.61 -36.90
N SER A 547 32.01 -4.65 -37.02
CA SER A 547 32.00 -5.76 -36.06
C SER A 547 32.38 -5.33 -34.63
N LEU A 548 33.30 -4.39 -34.46
CA LEU A 548 33.65 -3.84 -33.14
C LEU A 548 32.52 -3.00 -32.55
N LEU A 549 31.82 -2.19 -33.37
CA LEU A 549 30.63 -1.46 -32.93
C LEU A 549 29.49 -2.41 -32.56
N ARG A 550 29.30 -3.53 -33.26
CA ARG A 550 28.33 -4.57 -32.89
C ARG A 550 28.68 -5.25 -31.57
N HIS A 551 29.97 -5.51 -31.34
CA HIS A 551 30.42 -5.99 -30.04
C HIS A 551 30.13 -5.00 -28.92
N LEU A 552 30.38 -3.70 -29.13
CA LEU A 552 30.04 -2.63 -28.20
C LEU A 552 28.52 -2.54 -27.99
N HIS A 553 27.70 -2.71 -29.04
CA HIS A 553 26.24 -2.74 -28.92
C HIS A 553 25.77 -3.88 -28.01
N SER A 554 26.27 -5.09 -28.25
CA SER A 554 25.96 -6.27 -27.43
C SER A 554 26.41 -6.09 -25.98
N MET A 555 27.59 -5.49 -25.74
CA MET A 555 28.01 -5.14 -24.38
C MET A 555 27.14 -4.03 -23.77
N ALA A 556 26.64 -3.09 -24.56
CA ALA A 556 25.78 -2.01 -24.09
C ALA A 556 24.40 -2.50 -23.63
N LYS A 557 23.94 -3.66 -24.13
CA LYS A 557 22.75 -4.34 -23.59
C LYS A 557 23.00 -4.87 -22.19
N ALA A 558 24.15 -5.52 -21.97
CA ALA A 558 24.52 -6.09 -20.68
C ALA A 558 24.90 -5.04 -19.63
N SER A 559 25.66 -4.00 -20.00
CA SER A 559 26.03 -2.88 -19.11
C SER A 559 25.87 -1.49 -19.77
N PRO A 560 24.62 -1.01 -19.89
CA PRO A 560 24.32 0.28 -20.53
C PRO A 560 25.01 1.47 -19.87
N GLN A 561 25.13 1.46 -18.54
CA GLN A 561 25.69 2.57 -17.77
C GLN A 561 27.18 2.78 -18.03
N ALA A 562 27.96 1.69 -18.02
CA ALA A 562 29.41 1.73 -18.21
C ALA A 562 29.76 2.24 -19.62
N ILE A 563 29.10 1.70 -20.64
CA ILE A 563 29.33 2.11 -22.03
C ILE A 563 28.80 3.51 -22.30
N GLY A 564 27.63 3.86 -21.75
CA GLY A 564 27.11 5.22 -21.84
C GLY A 564 28.01 6.25 -21.15
N ALA A 565 28.74 5.88 -20.10
CA ALA A 565 29.76 6.73 -19.48
C ALA A 565 31.00 6.88 -20.37
N ALA A 566 31.48 5.80 -21.00
CA ALA A 566 32.61 5.83 -21.92
C ALA A 566 32.36 6.73 -23.14
N PHE A 567 31.18 6.61 -23.78
CA PHE A 567 30.79 7.51 -24.87
C PHE A 567 30.71 8.98 -24.41
N ARG A 568 30.20 9.25 -23.21
CA ARG A 568 30.18 10.61 -22.65
C ARG A 568 31.58 11.16 -22.42
N GLN A 569 32.47 10.37 -21.81
CA GLN A 569 33.85 10.78 -21.58
C GLN A 569 34.57 11.15 -22.90
N HIS A 570 34.33 10.39 -23.97
CA HIS A 570 34.83 10.72 -25.31
C HIS A 570 34.23 12.01 -25.88
N LEU A 571 32.93 12.27 -25.65
CA LEU A 571 32.29 13.51 -26.10
C LEU A 571 32.77 14.73 -25.29
N ASP A 572 33.02 14.55 -23.99
CA ASP A 572 33.54 15.59 -23.10
C ASP A 572 34.96 15.98 -23.53
N SER A 573 35.85 15.00 -23.74
CA SER A 573 37.22 15.26 -24.23
C SER A 573 37.21 15.95 -25.60
N LEU A 574 36.33 15.52 -26.51
CA LEU A 574 36.13 16.18 -27.80
C LEU A 574 35.68 17.65 -27.62
N SER A 575 34.79 17.90 -26.66
CA SER A 575 34.23 19.23 -26.42
C SER A 575 35.23 20.21 -25.82
N GLU A 576 36.11 19.73 -24.94
CA GLU A 576 37.13 20.53 -24.25
C GLU A 576 38.36 20.78 -25.13
N GLU A 577 38.87 19.74 -25.79
CA GLU A 577 40.13 19.83 -26.53
C GLU A 577 39.95 20.31 -27.97
N ARG A 578 38.93 19.81 -28.69
CA ARG A 578 38.82 19.93 -30.16
C ARG A 578 37.38 20.16 -30.66
N PRO A 579 36.63 21.16 -30.16
CA PRO A 579 35.19 21.29 -30.43
C PRO A 579 34.81 21.51 -31.91
N LEU A 580 35.73 22.04 -32.73
CA LEU A 580 35.50 22.37 -34.15
C LEU A 580 36.35 21.54 -35.11
N GLN A 581 37.19 20.64 -34.60
CA GLN A 581 38.11 19.83 -35.41
C GLN A 581 37.78 18.35 -35.22
N LEU A 582 36.73 17.89 -35.88
CA LEU A 582 36.32 16.48 -35.86
C LEU A 582 37.33 15.62 -36.64
N THR A 583 37.82 14.58 -35.99
CA THR A 583 38.63 13.51 -36.58
C THR A 583 37.72 12.43 -37.17
N PRO A 584 38.26 11.55 -38.04
CA PRO A 584 37.52 10.39 -38.53
C PRO A 584 37.04 9.45 -37.42
N GLY A 585 37.81 9.27 -36.34
CA GLY A 585 37.42 8.52 -35.15
C GLY A 585 36.21 9.12 -34.46
N ASP A 586 36.20 10.44 -34.26
CA ASP A 586 35.04 11.14 -33.69
C ASP A 586 33.76 10.88 -34.51
N LEU A 587 33.86 10.88 -35.85
CA LEU A 587 32.74 10.62 -36.74
C LEU A 587 32.24 9.17 -36.64
N ILE A 588 33.15 8.19 -36.52
CA ILE A 588 32.79 6.77 -36.35
C ILE A 588 32.12 6.55 -34.98
N ILE A 589 32.62 7.17 -33.92
CA ILE A 589 31.98 7.13 -32.59
C ILE A 589 30.57 7.73 -32.63
N LEU A 590 30.38 8.89 -33.26
CA LEU A 590 29.07 9.50 -33.44
C LEU A 590 28.11 8.62 -34.26
N THR A 591 28.63 7.85 -35.23
CA THR A 591 27.81 6.84 -35.92
C THR A 591 27.47 5.64 -35.06
N GLY A 592 28.42 5.19 -34.23
CA GLY A 592 28.19 4.16 -33.22
C GLY A 592 27.06 4.56 -32.28
N VAL A 593 27.02 5.82 -31.83
CA VAL A 593 25.92 6.34 -31.01
C VAL A 593 24.58 6.22 -31.73
N SER A 594 24.52 6.56 -33.03
CA SER A 594 23.29 6.48 -33.83
C SER A 594 22.75 5.06 -34.01
N THR A 595 23.62 4.04 -33.93
CA THR A 595 23.26 2.63 -34.08
C THR A 595 23.01 1.92 -32.76
N ILE A 596 23.75 2.30 -31.70
CA ILE A 596 23.68 1.66 -30.39
C ILE A 596 22.51 2.21 -29.58
N PHE A 597 22.29 3.52 -29.63
CA PHE A 597 21.31 4.22 -28.80
C PHE A 597 20.11 4.73 -29.61
N PRO A 598 18.93 4.81 -28.98
CA PRO A 598 17.71 5.30 -29.62
C PRO A 598 17.79 6.81 -29.88
N THR A 599 17.75 7.21 -31.15
CA THR A 599 17.82 8.63 -31.53
C THR A 599 16.48 9.37 -31.49
N SER A 600 15.39 8.65 -31.22
CA SER A 600 14.03 9.22 -31.21
C SER A 600 13.64 9.92 -29.91
N ASP A 601 14.33 9.62 -28.82
CA ASP A 601 13.94 9.99 -27.46
C ASP A 601 13.90 11.52 -27.29
N HIS A 602 13.07 12.01 -26.37
CA HIS A 602 12.97 13.44 -26.06
C HIS A 602 14.29 13.99 -25.51
N PHE A 603 14.83 13.30 -24.52
CA PHE A 603 16.12 13.58 -23.91
C PHE A 603 16.87 12.26 -23.68
N HIS A 604 18.14 12.21 -24.03
CA HIS A 604 18.99 11.04 -23.83
C HIS A 604 20.41 11.47 -23.48
N SER A 605 21.01 10.82 -22.47
CA SER A 605 22.30 11.20 -21.87
C SER A 605 23.49 11.20 -22.84
N VAL A 606 23.52 10.28 -23.82
CA VAL A 606 24.58 10.19 -24.85
C VAL A 606 24.18 10.82 -26.20
N VAL A 607 22.98 10.51 -26.70
CA VAL A 607 22.51 10.96 -28.03
C VAL A 607 22.31 12.48 -28.08
N THR A 608 21.73 13.10 -27.04
CA THR A 608 21.51 14.56 -27.06
C THR A 608 22.82 15.35 -27.11
N PRO A 609 23.85 15.04 -26.29
CA PRO A 609 25.18 15.64 -26.45
C PRO A 609 25.82 15.36 -27.81
N SER A 610 25.67 14.15 -28.36
CA SER A 610 26.18 13.81 -29.70
C SER A 610 25.52 14.63 -30.81
N MET A 611 24.21 14.89 -30.69
CA MET A 611 23.50 15.78 -31.60
C MET A 611 23.97 17.23 -31.45
N LEU A 612 24.29 17.65 -30.23
CA LEU A 612 24.79 18.99 -29.94
C LEU A 612 26.22 19.20 -30.47
N THR A 613 27.10 18.19 -30.43
CA THR A 613 28.43 18.27 -31.05
C THR A 613 28.33 18.38 -32.57
N LEU A 614 27.42 17.62 -33.21
CA LEU A 614 27.12 17.75 -34.63
C LEU A 614 26.59 19.14 -34.98
N ALA A 615 25.63 19.66 -34.21
CA ALA A 615 25.08 21.00 -34.41
C ALA A 615 26.14 22.08 -34.21
N ARG A 616 27.01 21.95 -33.19
CA ARG A 616 28.14 22.87 -32.96
C ARG A 616 29.09 22.88 -34.15
N TYR A 617 29.48 21.72 -34.67
CA TYR A 617 30.35 21.64 -35.84
C TYR A 617 29.69 22.27 -37.08
N LEU A 618 28.45 21.88 -37.42
CA LEU A 618 27.75 22.43 -38.60
C LEU A 618 27.47 23.94 -38.47
N GLY A 619 27.17 24.39 -37.25
CA GLY A 619 26.79 25.77 -36.95
C GLY A 619 27.98 26.70 -36.71
N GLN A 620 29.18 26.22 -36.43
CA GLN A 620 30.34 27.07 -36.06
C GLN A 620 31.61 26.80 -36.86
N SER A 621 31.74 25.64 -37.55
CA SER A 621 32.94 25.34 -38.32
C SER A 621 33.19 26.37 -39.43
N SER A 622 34.47 26.69 -39.64
CA SER A 622 34.92 27.48 -40.78
C SER A 622 35.42 26.54 -41.87
N VAL A 623 34.70 26.44 -42.96
CA VAL A 623 35.12 25.65 -44.12
C VAL A 623 36.34 26.34 -44.76
N GLN A 624 37.50 25.67 -44.82
CA GLN A 624 38.69 26.16 -45.52
C GLN A 624 39.19 25.20 -46.59
N SER A 625 38.84 23.91 -46.49
CA SER A 625 39.25 22.85 -47.40
C SER A 625 38.06 22.05 -47.95
N LEU A 626 38.30 21.29 -49.02
CA LEU A 626 37.32 20.32 -49.54
C LEU A 626 37.08 19.17 -48.54
N GLN A 627 38.07 18.85 -47.70
CA GLN A 627 37.93 17.85 -46.64
C GLN A 627 36.96 18.31 -45.55
N ASP A 628 36.97 19.59 -45.20
CA ASP A 628 36.00 20.16 -44.24
C ASP A 628 34.57 20.06 -44.80
N LEU A 629 34.41 20.28 -46.11
CA LEU A 629 33.14 20.05 -46.81
C LEU A 629 32.75 18.56 -46.80
N GLY A 630 33.69 17.64 -46.98
CA GLY A 630 33.44 16.19 -46.88
C GLY A 630 32.99 15.77 -45.47
N ARG A 631 33.67 16.24 -44.42
CA ARG A 631 33.30 16.04 -43.02
C ARG A 631 31.93 16.63 -42.72
N GLY A 632 31.65 17.84 -43.21
CA GLY A 632 30.34 18.48 -43.03
C GLY A 632 29.21 17.80 -43.80
N ALA A 633 29.47 17.29 -45.01
CA ALA A 633 28.49 16.47 -45.74
C ALA A 633 28.13 15.21 -44.94
N TYR A 634 29.13 14.58 -44.33
CA TYR A 634 28.93 13.43 -43.45
C TYR A 634 28.13 13.81 -42.19
N CYS A 635 28.49 14.91 -41.51
CA CYS A 635 27.76 15.41 -40.34
C CYS A 635 26.31 15.76 -40.67
N CYS A 636 26.04 16.37 -41.83
CA CYS A 636 24.67 16.61 -42.31
C CYS A 636 23.92 15.30 -42.52
N SER A 637 24.55 14.30 -43.16
CA SER A 637 23.93 13.00 -43.37
C SER A 637 23.60 12.29 -42.06
N LEU A 638 24.52 12.37 -41.09
CA LEU A 638 24.37 11.78 -39.77
C LEU A 638 23.29 12.50 -38.96
N ALA A 639 23.29 13.83 -38.92
CA ALA A 639 22.25 14.61 -38.27
C ALA A 639 20.84 14.31 -38.82
N LEU A 640 20.72 14.10 -40.14
CA LEU A 640 19.47 13.64 -40.76
C LEU A 640 19.10 12.21 -40.36
N GLN A 641 20.08 11.31 -40.20
CA GLN A 641 19.86 9.94 -39.73
C GLN A 641 19.36 9.92 -38.27
N PHE A 642 19.97 10.71 -37.38
CA PHE A 642 19.51 10.89 -36.00
C PHE A 642 18.04 11.33 -35.95
N GLN A 643 17.62 12.21 -36.87
CA GLN A 643 16.26 12.75 -36.93
C GLN A 643 15.30 11.98 -37.83
N SER A 644 15.71 10.85 -38.42
CA SER A 644 14.89 10.08 -39.38
C SER A 644 13.50 9.72 -38.84
N PHE A 645 13.42 9.36 -37.56
CA PHE A 645 12.17 9.00 -36.90
C PHE A 645 11.55 10.12 -36.07
N ALA A 646 12.35 10.83 -35.25
CA ALA A 646 11.85 11.92 -34.41
C ALA A 646 11.43 13.16 -35.21
N LYS A 647 11.95 13.33 -36.43
CA LYS A 647 11.65 14.43 -37.35
C LYS A 647 11.81 15.80 -36.67
N ARG A 648 12.75 15.97 -35.73
CA ARG A 648 13.04 17.29 -35.15
C ARG A 648 13.79 18.13 -36.19
N TYR A 649 13.57 19.44 -36.13
CA TYR A 649 14.17 20.37 -37.08
C TYR A 649 15.58 20.75 -36.62
N VAL A 650 16.54 20.73 -37.54
CA VAL A 650 17.95 21.05 -37.27
C VAL A 650 18.34 22.21 -38.19
N PRO A 651 18.31 23.47 -37.71
CA PRO A 651 18.53 24.63 -38.54
C PRO A 651 19.95 24.67 -39.12
N GLU A 652 20.95 24.22 -38.36
CA GLU A 652 22.36 24.24 -38.75
C GLU A 652 22.60 23.45 -40.04
N VAL A 653 21.90 22.31 -40.22
CA VAL A 653 21.98 21.50 -41.45
C VAL A 653 21.55 22.32 -42.67
N ILE A 654 20.42 23.04 -42.60
CA ILE A 654 19.97 23.88 -43.71
C ILE A 654 21.00 24.97 -44.01
N THR A 655 21.49 25.65 -42.97
CA THR A 655 22.48 26.72 -43.15
C THR A 655 23.78 26.19 -43.77
N TYR A 656 24.22 25.00 -43.36
CA TYR A 656 25.44 24.38 -43.87
C TYR A 656 25.27 23.91 -45.32
N LEU A 657 24.13 23.30 -45.67
CA LEU A 657 23.83 22.88 -47.04
C LEU A 657 23.84 24.08 -48.00
N VAL A 658 23.17 25.17 -47.63
CA VAL A 658 23.12 26.42 -48.41
C VAL A 658 24.53 27.00 -48.60
N ASN A 659 25.31 27.10 -47.53
CA ASN A 659 26.69 27.56 -47.58
C ASN A 659 27.57 26.66 -48.47
N ALA A 660 27.49 25.35 -48.33
CA ALA A 660 28.26 24.40 -49.12
C ALA A 660 27.95 24.50 -50.63
N LEU A 661 26.66 24.65 -50.99
CA LEU A 661 26.24 24.88 -52.37
C LEU A 661 26.84 26.19 -52.92
N PHE A 662 26.90 27.27 -52.13
CA PHE A 662 27.50 28.54 -52.56
C PHE A 662 29.02 28.52 -52.67
N ILE A 663 29.70 27.78 -51.81
CA ILE A 663 31.16 27.60 -51.84
C ILE A 663 31.58 26.86 -53.11
N LEU A 664 30.85 25.80 -53.48
CA LEU A 664 31.16 24.96 -54.64
C LEU A 664 30.64 25.55 -55.97
N ALA A 665 29.68 26.47 -55.93
CA ALA A 665 29.09 27.08 -57.12
C ALA A 665 30.16 27.74 -58.04
N PRO A 666 30.09 27.53 -59.37
CA PRO A 666 31.10 27.98 -60.33
C PRO A 666 31.12 29.50 -60.55
N VAL A 667 30.07 30.19 -60.12
CA VAL A 667 29.89 31.65 -60.18
C VAL A 667 29.58 32.13 -58.75
N PRO A 668 30.10 33.28 -58.30
CA PRO A 668 29.64 33.87 -57.03
C PRO A 668 28.20 34.39 -57.15
N LEU A 669 27.36 34.07 -56.17
CA LEU A 669 26.03 34.66 -56.05
C LEU A 669 26.18 36.13 -55.60
N ALA A 670 25.29 37.02 -56.05
CA ALA A 670 25.18 38.36 -55.48
C ALA A 670 24.62 38.29 -54.05
N ASP A 671 25.08 39.16 -53.14
CA ASP A 671 24.66 39.21 -51.73
C ASP A 671 23.15 39.48 -51.51
N LYS A 672 22.40 39.69 -52.59
CA LYS A 672 20.97 39.99 -52.59
C LYS A 672 20.24 39.12 -53.62
N ASP A 673 19.02 38.75 -53.27
CA ASP A 673 18.08 38.07 -54.16
C ASP A 673 17.71 38.96 -55.35
N LYS A 674 17.10 38.38 -56.39
CA LYS A 674 16.49 39.13 -57.51
C LYS A 674 15.44 40.16 -57.06
N ALA A 675 14.91 40.00 -55.84
CA ALA A 675 13.94 40.89 -55.19
C ALA A 675 14.56 41.86 -54.16
N SER A 676 15.89 41.96 -54.05
CA SER A 676 16.61 42.82 -53.09
C SER A 676 16.49 42.42 -51.61
N LEU A 677 15.90 41.25 -51.31
CA LEU A 677 15.82 40.70 -49.96
C LEU A 677 17.16 40.02 -49.60
N PRO A 678 17.60 40.10 -48.32
CA PRO A 678 18.78 39.37 -47.86
C PRO A 678 18.45 37.87 -47.78
N LEU A 679 19.43 37.01 -48.11
CA LEU A 679 19.32 35.60 -47.79
C LEU A 679 19.09 35.46 -46.28
N HIS A 680 18.00 34.80 -45.89
CA HIS A 680 17.65 34.52 -44.49
C HIS A 680 18.60 33.52 -43.80
N VAL A 681 19.82 33.34 -44.31
CA VAL A 681 20.84 32.40 -43.84
C VAL A 681 22.20 33.11 -43.77
N PRO A 682 22.97 32.95 -42.67
CA PRO A 682 24.31 33.53 -42.57
C PRO A 682 25.26 32.87 -43.58
N ILE A 683 25.74 33.66 -44.55
CA ILE A 683 26.68 33.20 -45.56
C ILE A 683 28.10 33.16 -44.98
N ARG A 684 28.77 32.01 -45.08
CA ARG A 684 30.16 31.83 -44.65
C ARG A 684 31.01 31.32 -45.82
N LEU A 685 31.89 32.18 -46.33
CA LEU A 685 32.76 31.83 -47.45
C LEU A 685 34.19 31.54 -46.95
N PRO A 686 34.90 30.57 -47.55
CA PRO A 686 36.29 30.27 -47.24
C PRO A 686 37.22 31.43 -47.63
N SER A 687 38.37 31.51 -46.97
CA SER A 687 39.43 32.48 -47.32
C SER A 687 40.00 32.22 -48.72
N LYS A 688 40.05 30.95 -49.14
CA LYS A 688 40.46 30.50 -50.47
C LYS A 688 39.25 30.00 -51.25
N SER A 689 39.10 30.43 -52.49
CA SER A 689 37.98 30.01 -53.35
C SER A 689 38.06 28.52 -53.70
N LEU A 690 37.08 27.74 -53.24
CA LEU A 690 36.91 26.30 -53.53
C LEU A 690 35.94 26.03 -54.69
N ARG A 691 35.70 27.05 -55.54
CA ARG A 691 34.74 26.96 -56.65
C ARG A 691 35.18 26.01 -57.75
N ILE A 692 34.23 25.33 -58.38
CA ILE A 692 34.48 24.46 -59.52
C ILE A 692 34.87 25.31 -60.74
N LYS A 693 36.09 25.09 -61.28
CA LYS A 693 36.62 25.78 -62.46
C LYS A 693 36.46 24.87 -63.70
N SER A 694 35.36 25.04 -64.45
CA SER A 694 35.07 24.48 -65.80
C SER A 694 35.40 22.99 -66.04
N SER A 695 34.39 22.13 -66.22
CA SER A 695 34.60 20.71 -66.49
C SER A 695 34.93 20.38 -67.95
N THR A 696 36.13 19.87 -68.22
CA THR A 696 36.35 18.87 -69.26
C THR A 696 35.87 17.52 -68.72
N MET A 697 34.86 16.90 -69.35
CA MET A 697 34.52 15.47 -69.33
C MET A 697 35.08 14.63 -68.16
N VAL A 698 34.61 14.85 -66.93
CA VAL A 698 34.80 13.90 -65.83
C VAL A 698 33.43 13.53 -65.30
N ASP A 699 33.01 12.30 -65.55
CA ASP A 699 31.88 11.68 -64.85
C ASP A 699 32.26 11.57 -63.37
N GLY A 700 31.70 12.45 -62.54
CA GLY A 700 31.92 12.39 -61.10
C GLY A 700 31.36 11.07 -60.53
N PRO A 701 32.04 10.43 -59.56
CA PRO A 701 31.56 9.18 -58.99
C PRO A 701 30.16 9.35 -58.37
N GLN A 702 29.24 8.44 -58.70
CA GLN A 702 27.84 8.51 -58.23
C GLN A 702 27.69 8.26 -56.72
N LYS A 703 28.67 7.63 -56.07
CA LYS A 703 28.74 7.42 -54.61
C LYS A 703 30.14 7.78 -54.15
N VAL A 704 30.24 8.60 -53.11
CA VAL A 704 31.53 8.99 -52.54
C VAL A 704 31.79 8.13 -51.31
N SER A 705 32.97 7.50 -51.23
CA SER A 705 33.32 6.68 -50.08
C SER A 705 33.67 7.56 -48.88
N PHE A 706 33.42 7.08 -47.65
CA PHE A 706 33.83 7.77 -46.42
C PHE A 706 35.35 8.05 -46.42
N ARG A 707 36.13 7.10 -46.93
CA ARG A 707 37.57 7.21 -47.07
C ARG A 707 37.97 8.40 -47.98
N ASP A 708 37.33 8.54 -49.13
CA ASP A 708 37.62 9.63 -50.06
C ASP A 708 37.16 10.99 -49.52
N LEU A 709 36.06 11.03 -48.75
CA LEU A 709 35.47 12.25 -48.18
C LEU A 709 36.19 12.78 -46.94
N VAL A 710 36.67 11.88 -46.08
CA VAL A 710 37.10 12.21 -44.72
C VAL A 710 38.57 11.84 -44.47
N MET A 711 39.04 10.71 -45.01
CA MET A 711 40.35 10.13 -44.70
C MET A 711 41.47 10.50 -45.69
N SER A 712 41.13 10.84 -46.94
CA SER A 712 42.13 11.05 -47.99
C SER A 712 42.88 12.38 -47.84
N GLN A 713 44.14 12.31 -47.40
CA GLN A 713 45.07 13.44 -47.40
C GLN A 713 45.76 13.58 -48.76
N GLY A 714 45.02 14.04 -49.78
CA GLY A 714 45.63 14.86 -50.84
C GLY A 714 46.06 14.22 -52.18
N ASN A 715 45.40 13.18 -52.71
CA ASN A 715 45.77 12.62 -54.03
C ASN A 715 44.62 12.36 -55.03
N SER A 716 43.45 13.01 -54.88
CA SER A 716 42.35 12.92 -55.86
C SER A 716 42.21 14.22 -56.64
N ASP A 717 41.84 14.15 -57.93
CA ASP A 717 41.51 15.29 -58.78
C ASP A 717 40.52 16.23 -58.05
N ALA A 718 41.03 17.37 -57.56
CA ALA A 718 40.28 18.29 -56.71
C ALA A 718 38.95 18.76 -57.35
N THR A 719 38.89 18.80 -58.67
CA THR A 719 37.69 19.11 -59.46
C THR A 719 36.66 17.98 -59.43
N SER A 720 37.08 16.72 -59.59
CA SER A 720 36.21 15.55 -59.50
C SER A 720 35.61 15.40 -58.09
N HIS A 721 36.45 15.60 -57.07
CA HIS A 721 36.03 15.57 -55.68
C HIS A 721 35.03 16.69 -55.34
N ALA A 722 35.26 17.92 -55.82
CA ALA A 722 34.34 19.04 -55.65
C ALA A 722 32.98 18.80 -56.34
N ILE A 723 32.97 18.19 -57.53
CA ILE A 723 31.73 17.81 -58.26
C ILE A 723 30.98 16.70 -57.51
N ALA A 724 31.70 15.72 -56.97
CA ALA A 724 31.10 14.63 -56.19
C ALA A 724 30.46 15.15 -54.88
N LEU A 725 31.13 16.06 -54.18
CA LEU A 725 30.60 16.77 -53.01
C LEU A 725 29.35 17.58 -53.37
N LEU A 726 29.38 18.34 -54.48
CA LEU A 726 28.23 19.11 -54.95
C LEU A 726 27.02 18.20 -55.20
N ASN A 727 27.20 17.09 -55.91
CA ASN A 727 26.14 16.10 -56.13
C ASN A 727 25.59 15.53 -54.82
N ASN A 728 26.46 15.29 -53.82
CA ASN A 728 26.04 14.80 -52.51
C ASN A 728 25.21 15.85 -51.75
N PHE A 729 25.65 17.11 -51.71
CA PHE A 729 24.89 18.18 -51.07
C PHE A 729 23.52 18.40 -51.72
N ILE A 730 23.41 18.30 -53.05
CA ILE A 730 22.11 18.40 -53.73
C ILE A 730 21.19 17.23 -53.32
N ARG A 731 21.72 16.00 -53.17
CA ARG A 731 20.93 14.86 -52.66
C ARG A 731 20.54 15.03 -51.19
N LEU A 732 21.44 15.57 -50.36
CA LEU A 732 21.14 15.87 -48.95
C LEU A 732 20.07 16.94 -48.82
N CYS A 733 20.00 17.91 -49.74
CA CYS A 733 18.88 18.85 -49.80
C CYS A 733 17.57 18.09 -49.95
N LEU A 734 17.45 17.20 -50.95
CA LEU A 734 16.23 16.41 -51.15
C LEU A 734 15.90 15.51 -49.94
N ALA A 735 16.92 14.94 -49.28
CA ALA A 735 16.72 14.13 -48.07
C ALA A 735 16.18 14.98 -46.90
N ALA A 736 16.74 16.17 -46.67
CA ALA A 736 16.30 17.10 -45.63
C ALA A 736 14.87 17.58 -45.87
N THR A 737 14.50 17.88 -47.12
CA THR A 737 13.14 18.34 -47.43
C THR A 737 12.10 17.24 -47.30
N ASN A 738 12.44 16.01 -47.69
CA ASN A 738 11.59 14.84 -47.49
C ASN A 738 11.35 14.55 -46.00
N LEU A 739 12.35 14.77 -45.14
CA LEU A 739 12.24 14.59 -43.70
C LEU A 739 11.30 15.63 -43.05
N TRP A 740 11.41 16.90 -43.46
CA TRP A 740 10.69 18.01 -42.82
C TRP A 740 9.43 18.48 -43.56
N LYS A 741 8.99 17.76 -44.60
CA LYS A 741 7.77 18.07 -45.37
C LYS A 741 6.49 18.25 -44.54
N GLN A 742 6.44 17.67 -43.33
CA GLN A 742 5.29 17.74 -42.42
C GLN A 742 5.30 18.96 -41.48
N LYS A 743 6.39 19.76 -41.46
CA LYS A 743 6.49 20.94 -40.58
C LYS A 743 5.69 22.11 -41.14
N SER A 744 5.08 22.90 -40.25
CA SER A 744 4.27 24.07 -40.63
C SER A 744 5.07 25.18 -41.32
N SER A 745 6.35 25.32 -40.99
CA SER A 745 7.29 26.27 -41.59
C SER A 745 8.08 25.71 -42.78
N CYS A 746 7.59 24.63 -43.41
CA CYS A 746 8.29 23.98 -44.53
C CYS A 746 8.54 24.96 -45.69
N SER A 747 7.58 25.84 -46.02
CA SER A 747 7.76 26.85 -47.07
C SER A 747 9.00 27.73 -46.86
N GLU A 748 9.20 28.24 -45.65
CA GLU A 748 10.31 29.12 -45.28
C GLU A 748 11.64 28.36 -45.23
N ILE A 749 11.61 27.08 -44.82
CA ILE A 749 12.80 26.20 -44.81
C ILE A 749 13.29 25.92 -46.24
N LEU A 750 12.38 25.77 -47.20
CA LEU A 750 12.69 25.45 -48.59
C LEU A 750 13.24 26.63 -49.39
N ASP A 751 12.85 27.86 -49.06
CA ASP A 751 13.22 29.07 -49.79
C ASP A 751 14.73 29.24 -50.06
N PRO A 752 15.62 29.19 -49.03
CA PRO A 752 17.05 29.36 -49.27
C PRO A 752 17.66 28.21 -50.09
N LEU A 753 17.11 26.99 -49.99
CA LEU A 753 17.56 25.84 -50.77
C LEU A 753 17.16 25.98 -52.24
N ILE A 754 15.92 26.38 -52.52
CA ILE A 754 15.41 26.64 -53.88
C ILE A 754 16.26 27.73 -54.54
N GLN A 755 16.57 28.79 -53.81
CA GLN A 755 17.41 29.86 -54.31
C GLN A 755 18.82 29.36 -54.66
N ALA A 756 19.46 28.60 -53.78
CA ALA A 756 20.80 28.05 -54.03
C ALA A 756 20.83 27.13 -55.26
N LEU A 757 19.83 26.26 -55.41
CA LEU A 757 19.71 25.36 -56.57
C LEU A 757 19.36 26.11 -57.86
N SER A 758 18.51 27.14 -57.79
CA SER A 758 18.16 27.99 -58.95
C SER A 758 19.39 28.73 -59.49
N HIS A 759 20.31 29.11 -58.61
CA HIS A 759 21.57 29.73 -58.99
C HIS A 759 22.51 28.72 -59.68
N ILE A 760 22.66 27.51 -59.14
CA ILE A 760 23.48 26.44 -59.74
C ILE A 760 22.96 26.08 -61.14
N THR A 761 21.65 25.96 -61.29
CA THR A 761 21.00 25.62 -62.58
C THR A 761 21.07 26.75 -63.62
N SER A 762 21.30 28.01 -63.19
CA SER A 762 21.45 29.16 -64.08
C SER A 762 22.80 29.20 -64.81
N SER A 763 23.81 28.44 -64.36
CA SER A 763 25.14 28.37 -64.98
C SER A 763 25.47 26.96 -65.52
N PRO A 764 24.72 26.44 -66.53
CA PRO A 764 24.84 25.06 -66.99
C PRO A 764 26.13 24.76 -67.77
N THR A 765 26.82 25.78 -68.31
CA THR A 765 28.00 25.60 -69.17
C THR A 765 29.29 25.26 -68.41
N ARG A 766 29.31 25.43 -67.08
CA ARG A 766 30.50 25.22 -66.24
C ARG A 766 30.47 23.91 -65.44
N LEU A 767 29.37 23.17 -65.51
CA LEU A 767 29.11 21.96 -64.74
C LEU A 767 28.81 20.77 -65.67
N PRO A 768 29.07 19.53 -65.24
CA PRO A 768 28.68 18.34 -65.99
C PRO A 768 27.16 18.25 -66.21
N SER A 769 26.74 17.69 -67.34
CA SER A 769 25.32 17.55 -67.72
C SER A 769 24.50 16.77 -66.68
N GLN A 770 25.08 15.73 -66.10
CA GLN A 770 24.46 14.90 -65.06
C GLN A 770 24.16 15.69 -63.77
N THR A 771 25.12 16.51 -63.30
CA THR A 771 24.95 17.37 -62.12
C THR A 771 23.87 18.43 -62.36
N VAL A 772 23.83 19.01 -63.56
CA VAL A 772 22.79 19.98 -63.94
C VAL A 772 21.42 19.32 -64.01
N SER A 773 21.30 18.10 -64.56
CA SER A 773 20.04 17.37 -64.55
C SER A 773 19.57 17.04 -63.14
N LEU A 774 20.48 16.60 -62.26
CA LEU A 774 20.18 16.29 -60.87
C LEU A 774 19.68 17.55 -60.15
N ALA A 775 20.38 18.67 -60.29
CA ALA A 775 19.98 19.95 -59.70
C ALA A 775 18.61 20.44 -60.19
N LYS A 776 18.30 20.28 -61.49
CA LYS A 776 16.98 20.64 -62.06
C LYS A 776 15.87 19.74 -61.52
N THR A 777 16.09 18.43 -61.44
CA THR A 777 15.11 17.49 -60.89
C THR A 777 14.84 17.77 -59.41
N THR A 778 15.88 18.03 -58.62
CA THR A 778 15.70 18.38 -57.20
C THR A 778 15.00 19.73 -57.04
N LEU A 779 15.36 20.73 -57.83
CA LEU A 779 14.71 22.04 -57.79
C LEU A 779 13.20 21.90 -58.06
N ALA A 780 12.80 21.19 -59.11
CA ALA A 780 11.39 20.96 -59.43
C ALA A 780 10.65 20.23 -58.29
N ALA A 781 11.31 19.24 -57.65
CA ALA A 781 10.74 18.56 -56.49
C ALA A 781 10.53 19.52 -55.31
N LEU A 782 11.51 20.37 -55.00
CA LEU A 782 11.41 21.35 -53.91
C LEU A 782 10.34 22.41 -54.16
N GLU A 783 10.22 22.93 -55.39
CA GLU A 783 9.17 23.86 -55.78
C GLU A 783 7.77 23.23 -55.66
N SER A 784 7.62 21.97 -56.07
CA SER A 784 6.36 21.24 -55.91
C SER A 784 5.98 21.03 -54.43
N GLN A 785 6.97 20.72 -53.58
CA GLN A 785 6.76 20.57 -52.12
C GLN A 785 6.41 21.89 -51.46
N LYS A 786 7.05 23.00 -51.89
CA LYS A 786 6.72 24.34 -51.41
C LYS A 786 5.27 24.72 -51.75
N ALA A 787 4.84 24.52 -53.00
CA ALA A 787 3.46 24.79 -53.41
C ALA A 787 2.47 23.97 -52.58
N THR A 788 2.71 22.66 -52.45
CA THR A 788 1.91 21.76 -51.61
C THR A 788 1.84 22.24 -50.16
N SER A 789 2.97 22.66 -49.58
CA SER A 789 3.02 23.16 -48.20
C SER A 789 2.21 24.44 -48.01
N ILE A 790 2.16 25.32 -49.02
CA ILE A 790 1.37 26.56 -48.96
C ILE A 790 -0.12 26.23 -48.96
N ASP A 791 -0.56 25.27 -49.78
CA ASP A 791 -1.96 24.84 -49.86
C ASP A 791 -2.47 24.19 -48.55
N PHE A 792 -1.60 23.41 -47.89
CA PHE A 792 -1.91 22.78 -46.59
C PHE A 792 -1.78 23.73 -45.39
N ARG A 793 -1.18 24.90 -45.54
CA ARG A 793 -0.91 25.83 -44.42
C ARG A 793 -2.21 26.33 -43.79
N ARG A 794 -2.20 26.45 -42.46
CA ARG A 794 -3.30 26.99 -41.64
C ARG A 794 -2.75 28.03 -40.66
N PRO A 795 -3.55 29.04 -40.25
CA PRO A 795 -3.15 29.97 -39.20
C PRO A 795 -3.01 29.26 -37.85
N LEU A 796 -2.10 29.75 -36.99
CA LEU A 796 -1.84 29.17 -35.67
C LEU A 796 -2.95 29.55 -34.68
N LEU A 797 -3.45 28.56 -33.94
CA LEU A 797 -4.45 28.71 -32.89
C LEU A 797 -3.95 28.09 -31.58
N LEU A 798 -2.76 28.50 -31.12
CA LEU A 798 -2.08 27.90 -29.96
C LEU A 798 -2.81 28.15 -28.64
N HIS A 799 -3.51 29.27 -28.51
CA HIS A 799 -4.19 29.70 -27.27
C HIS A 799 -5.62 29.19 -27.13
N ASN A 800 -5.96 28.06 -27.74
CA ASN A 800 -7.25 27.40 -27.56
C ASN A 800 -7.23 26.50 -26.31
N HIS A 801 -7.14 27.12 -25.13
CA HIS A 801 -7.17 26.42 -23.85
C HIS A 801 -8.60 25.95 -23.49
N ARG A 802 -8.71 24.77 -22.89
CA ARG A 802 -9.97 24.31 -22.29
C ARG A 802 -10.25 25.17 -21.06
N ALA A 803 -11.50 25.63 -20.91
CA ALA A 803 -11.90 26.36 -19.71
C ALA A 803 -11.77 25.44 -18.48
N LEU A 804 -11.21 25.95 -17.38
CA LEU A 804 -11.10 25.21 -16.12
C LEU A 804 -12.50 24.88 -15.57
N ALA A 805 -12.63 23.72 -14.94
CA ALA A 805 -13.84 23.33 -14.25
C ALA A 805 -14.05 24.15 -12.96
N ILE A 806 -15.28 24.17 -12.46
CA ILE A 806 -15.58 24.74 -11.14
C ILE A 806 -14.91 23.87 -10.08
N LYS A 807 -14.16 24.48 -9.15
CA LYS A 807 -13.51 23.77 -8.04
C LYS A 807 -14.55 22.98 -7.23
N THR A 808 -14.42 21.66 -7.20
CA THR A 808 -15.27 20.76 -6.41
C THR A 808 -14.85 20.82 -4.94
N SER A 809 -15.79 20.52 -4.03
CA SER A 809 -15.54 20.44 -2.59
C SER A 809 -16.09 19.14 -2.05
N ILE A 810 -15.32 18.46 -1.22
CA ILE A 810 -15.77 17.22 -0.56
C ILE A 810 -16.74 17.60 0.58
N PRO A 811 -17.98 17.09 0.58
CA PRO A 811 -18.92 17.39 1.66
C PRO A 811 -18.44 16.75 2.96
N GLN A 812 -18.40 17.53 4.04
CA GLN A 812 -18.09 17.00 5.37
C GLN A 812 -19.32 16.32 5.96
N PHE A 813 -19.27 15.00 6.12
CA PHE A 813 -20.30 14.23 6.81
C PHE A 813 -19.69 13.10 7.64
N ILE A 814 -20.49 12.50 8.51
CA ILE A 814 -20.10 11.35 9.33
C ILE A 814 -20.90 10.16 8.80
N GLU A 815 -20.21 9.09 8.40
CA GLU A 815 -20.82 7.93 7.75
C GLU A 815 -21.89 7.25 8.63
N ASN A 816 -21.56 7.01 9.90
CA ASN A 816 -22.48 6.43 10.88
C ASN A 816 -23.10 7.49 11.79
N TYR A 817 -23.74 8.51 11.19
CA TYR A 817 -24.34 9.61 11.94
C TYR A 817 -25.54 9.14 12.79
N ASN A 818 -25.46 9.42 14.09
CA ASN A 818 -26.54 9.19 15.04
C ASN A 818 -26.93 10.51 15.72
N PRO A 819 -28.19 10.98 15.60
CA PRO A 819 -28.67 12.21 16.23
C PRO A 819 -28.57 12.24 17.76
N ASP A 820 -28.56 11.07 18.41
CA ASP A 820 -28.49 10.96 19.87
C ASP A 820 -27.04 11.03 20.40
N ARG A 821 -26.05 10.94 19.51
CA ARG A 821 -24.62 10.98 19.85
C ARG A 821 -24.02 12.33 19.46
N HIS A 822 -23.19 12.87 20.35
CA HIS A 822 -22.34 14.01 20.04
C HIS A 822 -21.00 13.52 19.49
N TYR A 823 -20.59 14.09 18.35
CA TYR A 823 -19.30 13.82 17.71
C TYR A 823 -18.43 15.07 17.88
N ASP A 824 -17.41 14.97 18.72
CA ASP A 824 -16.37 16.00 18.92
C ASP A 824 -15.02 15.28 18.76
N PRO A 825 -14.10 15.79 17.93
CA PRO A 825 -12.76 15.21 17.79
C PRO A 825 -11.98 15.19 19.11
N ASP A 826 -12.20 16.18 19.98
CA ASP A 826 -11.50 16.26 21.26
C ASP A 826 -12.24 15.46 22.34
N ARG A 827 -11.66 14.33 22.72
CA ARG A 827 -12.24 13.42 23.70
C ARG A 827 -12.47 14.07 25.07
N GLU A 828 -11.52 14.89 25.54
CA GLU A 828 -11.66 15.59 26.82
C GLU A 828 -12.85 16.56 26.83
N ARG A 829 -13.05 17.31 25.74
CA ARG A 829 -14.19 18.23 25.58
C ARG A 829 -15.51 17.46 25.54
N ALA A 830 -15.53 16.34 24.81
CA ALA A 830 -16.68 15.44 24.75
C ALA A 830 -17.05 14.90 26.14
N GLU A 831 -16.07 14.36 26.89
CA GLU A 831 -16.27 13.79 28.22
C GLU A 831 -16.69 14.84 29.24
N LEU A 832 -16.07 16.02 29.24
CA LEU A 832 -16.48 17.14 30.10
C LEU A 832 -17.92 17.59 29.80
N SER A 833 -18.33 17.62 28.53
CA SER A 833 -19.70 17.97 28.15
C SER A 833 -20.71 16.93 28.61
N LYS A 834 -20.36 15.64 28.50
CA LYS A 834 -21.15 14.50 28.99
C LYS A 834 -21.33 14.56 30.51
N LEU A 835 -20.24 14.74 31.25
CA LEU A 835 -20.27 14.88 32.72
C LEU A 835 -21.09 16.09 33.16
N LYS A 836 -20.97 17.23 32.47
CA LYS A 836 -21.80 18.41 32.73
C LYS A 836 -23.29 18.12 32.52
N ALA A 837 -23.65 17.37 31.48
CA ALA A 837 -25.03 16.99 31.19
C ALA A 837 -25.59 16.04 32.26
N GLU A 838 -24.82 15.02 32.65
CA GLU A 838 -25.15 14.05 33.70
C GLU A 838 -25.31 14.74 35.06
N HIS A 839 -24.33 15.54 35.49
CA HIS A 839 -24.41 16.30 36.73
C HIS A 839 -25.65 17.20 36.77
N ARG A 840 -25.99 17.88 35.67
CA ARG A 840 -27.19 18.72 35.59
C ARG A 840 -28.49 17.90 35.68
N LYS A 841 -28.53 16.71 35.07
CA LYS A 841 -29.67 15.79 35.10
C LYS A 841 -29.88 15.25 36.51
N GLU A 842 -28.82 14.76 37.15
CA GLU A 842 -28.86 14.21 38.51
C GLU A 842 -29.22 15.29 39.54
N ARG A 843 -28.55 16.44 39.49
CA ARG A 843 -28.88 17.58 40.36
C ARG A 843 -30.33 18.00 40.24
N LYS A 844 -30.90 18.02 39.02
CA LYS A 844 -32.32 18.35 38.79
C LYS A 844 -33.25 17.26 39.30
N GLY A 845 -32.85 15.99 39.22
CA GLY A 845 -33.57 14.84 39.77
C GLY A 845 -33.63 14.91 41.29
N ALA A 846 -32.46 14.97 41.95
CA ALA A 846 -32.32 15.06 43.40
C ALA A 846 -33.10 16.25 43.99
N MET A 847 -32.93 17.45 43.43
CA MET A 847 -33.67 18.64 43.87
C MET A 847 -35.19 18.49 43.71
N ARG A 848 -35.65 17.74 42.70
CA ARG A 848 -37.08 17.50 42.50
C ARG A 848 -37.64 16.57 43.58
N GLU A 849 -36.92 15.52 43.94
CA GLU A 849 -37.35 14.60 45.01
C GLU A 849 -37.33 15.28 46.38
N LEU A 850 -36.26 16.02 46.71
CA LEU A 850 -36.19 16.78 47.97
C LEU A 850 -37.36 17.78 48.12
N ARG A 851 -37.74 18.47 47.03
CA ARG A 851 -38.90 19.38 47.06
C ARG A 851 -40.21 18.63 47.30
N LYS A 852 -40.38 17.45 46.71
CA LYS A 852 -41.57 16.62 46.94
C LYS A 852 -41.60 16.11 48.38
N ASP A 853 -40.46 15.67 48.91
CA ASP A 853 -40.33 15.19 50.28
C ASP A 853 -40.65 16.31 51.28
N ALA A 854 -40.09 17.50 51.08
CA ALA A 854 -40.42 18.69 51.86
C ALA A 854 -41.93 19.01 51.83
N SER A 855 -42.56 18.93 50.65
CA SER A 855 -44.01 19.16 50.53
C SER A 855 -44.88 18.06 51.15
N PHE A 856 -44.39 16.82 51.20
CA PHE A 856 -45.03 15.72 51.92
C PHE A 856 -44.94 15.94 53.43
N MET A 857 -43.73 16.21 53.95
CA MET A 857 -43.52 16.52 55.36
C MET A 857 -44.36 17.71 55.83
N ALA A 858 -44.41 18.78 55.03
CA ALA A 858 -45.22 19.95 55.34
C ALA A 858 -46.73 19.62 55.46
N ARG A 859 -47.25 18.73 54.59
CA ARG A 859 -48.66 18.30 54.65
C ARG A 859 -48.94 17.44 55.87
N GLU A 860 -48.07 16.48 56.17
CA GLU A 860 -48.24 15.60 57.33
C GLU A 860 -48.10 16.37 58.65
N GLN A 861 -47.12 17.27 58.77
CA GLN A 861 -46.98 18.15 59.95
C GLN A 861 -48.21 19.05 60.15
N LEU A 862 -48.75 19.62 59.07
CA LEU A 862 -49.95 20.45 59.14
C LEU A 862 -51.18 19.62 59.54
N ARG A 863 -51.32 18.42 59.00
CA ARG A 863 -52.39 17.48 59.35
C ARG A 863 -52.30 17.10 60.83
N GLU A 864 -51.12 16.69 61.30
CA GLU A 864 -50.88 16.33 62.70
C GLU A 864 -51.19 17.52 63.63
N LYS A 865 -50.78 18.73 63.26
CA LYS A 865 -51.09 19.94 64.03
C LYS A 865 -52.59 20.21 64.10
N LYS A 866 -53.31 20.16 62.98
CA LYS A 866 -54.78 20.33 62.96
C LYS A 866 -55.50 19.29 63.81
N GLU A 867 -55.07 18.03 63.75
CA GLU A 867 -55.64 16.94 64.56
C GLU A 867 -55.37 17.17 66.06
N LYS A 868 -54.16 17.59 66.44
CA LYS A 868 -53.79 17.96 67.82
C LYS A 868 -54.59 19.15 68.33
N ASP A 869 -54.68 20.24 67.57
CA ASP A 869 -55.41 21.45 67.94
C ASP A 869 -56.91 21.15 68.09
N ALA A 870 -57.50 20.40 67.16
CA ALA A 870 -58.90 19.98 67.25
C ALA A 870 -59.17 19.05 68.45
N ALA A 871 -58.26 18.13 68.76
CA ALA A 871 -58.36 17.27 69.94
C ALA A 871 -58.26 18.09 71.24
N TYR A 872 -57.34 19.06 71.29
CA TYR A 872 -57.18 19.98 72.43
C TYR A 872 -58.43 20.84 72.63
N GLU A 873 -58.96 21.46 71.57
CA GLU A 873 -60.19 22.25 71.66
C GLU A 873 -61.40 21.43 72.12
N ARG A 874 -61.58 20.21 71.60
CA ARG A 874 -62.67 19.32 72.04
C ARG A 874 -62.51 18.97 73.53
N LYS A 875 -61.29 18.66 73.97
CA LYS A 875 -60.99 18.38 75.38
C LYS A 875 -61.26 19.60 76.26
N TYR A 876 -60.80 20.77 75.86
CA TYR A 876 -60.99 22.03 76.59
C TYR A 876 -62.48 22.40 76.69
N LYS A 877 -63.22 22.38 75.58
CA LYS A 877 -64.67 22.63 75.56
C LYS A 877 -65.43 21.65 76.45
N ARG A 878 -65.06 20.37 76.45
CA ARG A 878 -65.65 19.36 77.34
C ARG A 878 -65.39 19.71 78.82
N LEU A 879 -64.12 19.98 79.18
CA LEU A 879 -63.76 20.31 80.56
C LEU A 879 -64.43 21.60 81.05
N VAL A 880 -64.46 22.65 80.23
CA VAL A 880 -65.15 23.91 80.58
C VAL A 880 -66.66 23.68 80.72
N ALA A 881 -67.28 22.89 79.85
CA ALA A 881 -68.70 22.57 79.97
C ALA A 881 -69.01 21.71 81.21
N GLU A 882 -68.11 20.80 81.59
CA GLU A 882 -68.20 19.98 82.79
C GLU A 882 -68.09 20.86 84.05
N ILE A 883 -67.06 21.70 84.15
CA ILE A 883 -66.86 22.65 85.27
C ILE A 883 -68.05 23.62 85.37
N GLN A 884 -68.44 24.28 84.28
CA GLN A 884 -69.57 25.21 84.26
C GLN A 884 -70.90 24.51 84.58
N GLY A 885 -71.05 23.25 84.17
CA GLY A 885 -72.21 22.42 84.47
C GLY A 885 -72.31 22.08 85.95
N GLU A 886 -71.20 21.69 86.57
CA GLU A 886 -71.09 21.39 88.00
C GLU A 886 -71.26 22.66 88.85
N GLU A 887 -70.45 23.69 88.64
CA GLU A 887 -70.51 24.96 89.37
C GLU A 887 -71.86 25.67 89.16
N GLY A 888 -72.39 25.66 87.94
CA GLY A 888 -73.70 26.24 87.64
C GLY A 888 -74.86 25.51 88.31
N ARG A 889 -74.76 24.19 88.48
CA ARG A 889 -75.73 23.39 89.24
C ARG A 889 -75.67 23.73 90.72
N GLU A 890 -74.47 23.86 91.30
CA GLU A 890 -74.26 24.25 92.69
C GLU A 890 -74.71 25.69 92.96
N ALA A 891 -74.34 26.65 92.11
CA ALA A 891 -74.73 28.05 92.22
C ALA A 891 -76.25 28.24 92.15
N LYS A 892 -76.94 27.57 91.21
CA LYS A 892 -78.41 27.58 91.15
C LYS A 892 -79.03 26.89 92.37
N GLY A 893 -78.38 25.86 92.90
CA GLY A 893 -78.74 25.24 94.18
C GLY A 893 -78.71 26.27 95.31
N TYR A 894 -77.59 26.97 95.46
CA TYR A 894 -77.39 28.02 96.46
C TYR A 894 -78.35 29.21 96.28
N GLU A 895 -78.62 29.66 95.04
CA GLU A 895 -79.60 30.72 94.78
C GLU A 895 -81.02 30.32 95.16
N ARG A 896 -81.44 29.07 94.90
CA ARG A 896 -82.74 28.57 95.35
C ARG A 896 -82.85 28.57 96.87
N GLU A 897 -81.79 28.19 97.57
CA GLU A 897 -81.74 28.28 99.04
C GLU A 897 -81.80 29.72 99.53
N ARG A 898 -81.07 30.64 98.87
CA ARG A 898 -81.07 32.07 99.18
C ARG A 898 -82.43 32.72 98.92
N ALA A 899 -83.12 32.37 97.82
CA ALA A 899 -84.45 32.88 97.49
C ALA A 899 -85.52 32.43 98.48
N LYS A 900 -85.46 31.17 98.95
CA LYS A 900 -86.32 30.67 100.04
C LYS A 900 -86.17 31.49 101.34
N ARG A 901 -84.99 32.08 101.59
CA ARG A 901 -84.76 32.98 102.74
C ARG A 901 -85.33 34.39 102.55
N LYS A 902 -85.54 34.87 101.31
CA LYS A 902 -86.09 36.20 101.01
C LYS A 902 -87.63 36.26 100.98
N GLY A 903 -88.31 35.13 100.74
CA GLY A 903 -89.79 35.04 100.73
C GLY A 903 -90.45 34.95 102.11
N ARG A 904 -89.70 35.18 103.20
CA ARG A 904 -90.21 35.29 104.57
C ARG A 904 -89.92 36.69 105.11
N PHE A 905 -90.69 37.68 104.68
CA PHE A 905 -90.98 38.93 105.41
C PHE A 905 -92.26 39.53 104.85
#